data_AF-A0A534VST3-F1
#
_entry.id   AF-A0A534VST3-F1
#
_cell.length_a   1.000
_cell.length_b   1.000
_cell.length_c   1.000
_cell.angle_alpha   90.00
_cell.angle_beta   90.00
_cell.angle_gamma   90.00
#
_symmetry.space_group_name_H-M   'P 1'
#
loop_
_entity.id
_entity.type
_entity.pdbx_description
1 polymer ?
#
loop_
_entity_poly.entity_id
_entity_poly.type
_entity_poly.pdbx_seq_one_letter_code
_entity_poly.pdbx_strand_id
1 'polypeptide(L)'
;MNRTPSAVVSALIASALVSAPARAAITFVNAASNASSNPGATSANLAVPISTTAGNDVVVVITYDVGGGSLPSVRDSGDSSYGFRIGLTNPATHRRIEIWSARNVAASTQVTVSFTPAASSPAASVLQYAGVAAVGSTGSAAGDSANPSLSVTTQDDNDFVVGGFEIDGVPAVDPNQGSLRTKAQAGGYSICGADNTAATASSVATGVTIGTATTWVAAALELRSGAVTGIIPADRATTWKPGIPGGVPPSANMPVCANVSPPLPPDSPTQAIQSALDSCPAGQVVQLAAGTFNLDDSIFITKGVVLRGAPPGPSQTRLVTSAQNAAPIVIGTRFFKFTQPTNLASDAVKGTRTAVLTSVAGLTPPLAVGELVLIDTVTNALTEWSPDSPPGDVSRGWYSRFDRPISQVMEIESVSGNTVTFTTPFHIGFATADQAQLSRFSDDDGGPVVPSVKSAGVEDLYVAGGSGGQGNIQVGNCAYCWVKNIESDFQDGAAVSLDGTFRSVLRDSYIHSTQTPNPGGGGYGISFTFGSADNLVENNISWNMNKVMVMRASGGGNVIGYNYMQDGWIDFQPLWVEVGLNASHMTTPHYELFEGNESFNFDGDNTWGNSIYITVFRNHLTTHRRAIGPLANYSFSCGIGCTFFYEDGQNRRGIALTSGHQWYTFVGNVIGYSGMSNPPLRSSETANLLGFEYEQTNFTDGMIPMWELGYNPPNFDLPPDPRVTSTVIRDGNFDFFTNTVKWDRPERAIPNSLYLTSPPPFFSGYTWPWVDPLGTTKTYRLPARDRFDAIQGLPQGGAD
;
A
#
# COMPACT_ATOMS: atom_id res chain seq x y z
N MET A 1 29.86 6.49 57.52
CA MET A 1 29.07 5.26 57.75
C MET A 1 28.15 5.09 56.55
N ASN A 2 28.60 4.42 55.49
CA ASN A 2 28.50 2.99 55.18
C ASN A 2 27.17 2.57 54.51
N ARG A 3 27.32 2.00 53.29
CA ARG A 3 26.41 1.16 52.47
C ARG A 3 25.40 1.93 51.61
N THR A 4 25.19 1.68 50.30
CA THR A 4 25.74 0.80 49.23
C THR A 4 25.05 1.24 47.91
N PRO A 5 25.59 0.94 46.71
CA PRO A 5 25.02 1.35 45.42
C PRO A 5 24.12 0.27 44.78
N SER A 6 23.02 0.66 44.13
CA SER A 6 22.15 -0.14 43.24
C SER A 6 21.09 0.78 42.64
N ALA A 7 20.63 0.68 41.40
CA ALA A 7 20.86 -0.29 40.35
C ALA A 7 20.62 0.39 39.00
N VAL A 8 21.29 -0.15 37.98
CA VAL A 8 21.06 0.07 36.55
C VAL A 8 19.57 -0.15 36.25
N VAL A 9 18.88 0.88 35.77
CA VAL A 9 17.54 0.71 35.17
C VAL A 9 17.78 0.37 33.70
N SER A 10 17.72 -0.92 33.38
CA SER A 10 17.52 -1.40 32.02
C SER A 10 16.17 -0.86 31.52
N ALA A 11 16.20 0.02 30.54
CA ALA A 11 15.00 0.43 29.81
C ALA A 11 14.45 -0.78 29.07
N LEU A 12 13.30 -1.29 29.50
CA LEU A 12 12.48 -2.20 28.72
C LEU A 12 12.01 -1.41 27.48
N ILE A 13 12.58 -1.76 26.31
CA ILE A 13 11.99 -1.43 25.02
C ILE A 13 10.69 -2.24 24.94
N ALA A 14 9.56 -1.59 25.22
CA ALA A 14 8.26 -2.13 24.84
C ALA A 14 8.16 -2.00 23.32
N SER A 15 8.55 -3.07 22.62
CA SER A 15 8.20 -3.28 21.22
C SER A 15 6.68 -3.25 21.12
N ALA A 16 6.12 -2.15 20.61
CA ALA A 16 4.75 -2.10 20.16
C ALA A 16 4.61 -3.12 19.02
N LEU A 17 4.07 -4.29 19.36
CA LEU A 17 3.66 -5.29 18.39
C LEU A 17 2.59 -4.64 17.50
N VAL A 18 3.00 -4.33 16.28
CA VAL A 18 2.12 -3.97 15.17
C VAL A 18 1.12 -5.12 15.01
N SER A 19 -0.13 -4.93 15.43
CA SER A 19 -1.17 -5.94 15.22
C SER A 19 -1.39 -6.07 13.72
N ALA A 20 -1.22 -7.28 13.18
CA ALA A 20 -1.53 -7.59 11.80
C ALA A 20 -3.02 -7.31 11.49
N PRO A 21 -3.38 -7.02 10.22
CA PRO A 21 -4.79 -6.93 9.84
C PRO A 21 -5.54 -8.21 10.24
N ALA A 22 -6.80 -8.08 10.64
CA ALA A 22 -7.63 -9.23 10.99
C ALA A 22 -7.62 -10.28 9.87
N ARG A 23 -7.17 -11.49 10.19
CA ARG A 23 -7.08 -12.63 9.27
C ARG A 23 -8.33 -13.49 9.38
N ALA A 24 -8.86 -13.96 8.25
CA ALA A 24 -9.95 -14.94 8.25
C ALA A 24 -9.42 -16.30 8.72
N ALA A 25 -10.15 -16.95 9.62
CA ALA A 25 -9.81 -18.28 10.10
C ALA A 25 -9.90 -19.32 8.98
N ILE A 26 -8.85 -20.15 8.84
CA ILE A 26 -8.91 -21.36 8.02
C ILE A 26 -9.91 -22.33 8.64
N THR A 27 -10.69 -23.03 7.81
CA THR A 27 -11.67 -24.01 8.28
C THR A 27 -11.32 -25.41 7.77
N PHE A 28 -11.27 -26.39 8.67
CA PHE A 28 -11.21 -27.81 8.31
C PHE A 28 -12.52 -28.23 7.63
N VAL A 29 -12.44 -28.91 6.49
CA VAL A 29 -13.61 -29.29 5.68
C VAL A 29 -13.94 -30.78 5.87
N ASN A 30 -13.02 -31.65 5.48
CA ASN A 30 -13.14 -33.10 5.66
C ASN A 30 -11.75 -33.75 5.61
N ALA A 31 -11.71 -35.04 5.91
CA ALA A 31 -10.50 -35.84 5.75
C ALA A 31 -10.83 -37.32 5.56
N ALA A 32 -9.91 -38.06 4.94
CA ALA A 32 -10.00 -39.50 4.75
C ALA A 32 -8.60 -40.12 4.74
N SER A 33 -8.51 -41.41 5.01
CA SER A 33 -7.24 -42.14 4.96
C SER A 33 -7.43 -43.52 4.36
N ASN A 34 -6.39 -44.06 3.74
CA ASN A 34 -6.35 -45.43 3.25
C ASN A 34 -4.97 -46.04 3.49
N ALA A 35 -4.89 -47.36 3.54
CA ALA A 35 -3.66 -48.10 3.78
C ALA A 35 -3.69 -49.44 3.05
N SER A 36 -2.53 -49.98 2.66
CA SER A 36 -2.47 -51.30 2.02
C SER A 36 -2.97 -52.39 2.98
N SER A 37 -3.79 -53.31 2.47
CA SER A 37 -4.62 -54.22 3.25
C SER A 37 -3.89 -55.29 4.10
N ASN A 38 -2.57 -55.48 3.97
CA ASN A 38 -1.79 -56.46 4.74
C ASN A 38 -0.35 -56.00 5.03
N PRO A 39 0.27 -56.43 6.14
CA PRO A 39 1.70 -56.27 6.37
C PRO A 39 2.58 -56.86 5.28
N GLY A 40 3.51 -56.05 4.77
CA GLY A 40 4.43 -56.43 3.69
C GLY A 40 3.82 -56.37 2.28
N ALA A 41 2.56 -55.96 2.13
CA ALA A 41 1.95 -55.81 0.81
C ALA A 41 2.62 -54.69 0.02
N THR A 42 3.02 -54.97 -1.23
CA THR A 42 3.50 -53.94 -2.16
C THR A 42 2.33 -53.33 -2.92
N SER A 43 2.34 -52.01 -3.11
CA SER A 43 1.35 -51.35 -3.96
C SER A 43 1.97 -50.29 -4.85
N ALA A 44 1.59 -50.31 -6.12
CA ALA A 44 1.92 -49.26 -7.08
C ALA A 44 0.98 -48.05 -6.96
N ASN A 45 -0.22 -48.22 -6.39
CA ASN A 45 -1.21 -47.15 -6.25
C ASN A 45 -2.00 -47.29 -4.94
N LEU A 46 -2.21 -46.18 -4.24
CA LEU A 46 -3.06 -46.09 -3.07
C LEU A 46 -4.12 -45.01 -3.31
N ALA A 47 -5.38 -45.43 -3.40
CA ALA A 47 -6.50 -44.55 -3.70
C ALA A 47 -7.26 -44.21 -2.42
N VAL A 48 -7.36 -42.93 -2.07
CA VAL A 48 -8.07 -42.44 -0.87
C VAL A 48 -9.41 -41.83 -1.34
N PRO A 49 -10.56 -42.45 -1.04
CA PRO A 49 -11.87 -41.89 -1.38
C PRO A 49 -12.15 -40.64 -0.52
N ILE A 50 -12.26 -39.48 -1.17
CA ILE A 50 -12.54 -38.19 -0.50
C ILE A 50 -13.17 -37.23 -1.50
N SER A 51 -14.24 -36.56 -1.09
CA SER A 51 -14.87 -35.51 -1.90
C SER A 51 -14.16 -34.18 -1.65
N THR A 52 -13.43 -33.66 -2.65
CA THR A 52 -12.87 -32.30 -2.58
C THR A 52 -13.83 -31.31 -3.22
N THR A 53 -13.75 -30.07 -2.74
CA THR A 53 -14.55 -28.93 -3.19
C THR A 53 -13.64 -28.01 -3.99
N ALA A 54 -14.12 -27.55 -5.14
CA ALA A 54 -13.36 -26.64 -5.99
C ALA A 54 -12.96 -25.36 -5.22
N GLY A 55 -11.70 -24.95 -5.32
CA GLY A 55 -11.18 -23.75 -4.66
C GLY A 55 -10.69 -23.92 -3.21
N ASN A 56 -10.80 -25.13 -2.64
CA ASN A 56 -10.21 -25.45 -1.34
C ASN A 56 -8.76 -25.95 -1.50
N ASP A 57 -8.10 -26.19 -0.37
CA ASP A 57 -6.74 -26.70 -0.28
C ASP A 57 -6.72 -28.11 0.28
N VAL A 58 -5.78 -28.94 -0.21
CA VAL A 58 -5.64 -30.32 0.22
C VAL A 58 -4.21 -30.59 0.66
N VAL A 59 -4.05 -31.22 1.83
CA VAL A 59 -2.78 -31.73 2.36
C VAL A 59 -2.84 -33.25 2.36
N VAL A 60 -1.81 -33.89 1.82
CA VAL A 60 -1.68 -35.34 1.72
C VAL A 60 -0.45 -35.78 2.50
N VAL A 61 -0.68 -36.53 3.58
CA VAL A 61 0.37 -37.19 4.36
C VAL A 61 0.52 -38.61 3.83
N ILE A 62 1.74 -39.03 3.51
CA ILE A 62 2.03 -40.35 2.95
C ILE A 62 3.09 -41.01 3.81
N THR A 63 2.98 -42.32 4.01
CA THR A 63 4.06 -43.14 4.54
C THR A 63 4.28 -44.42 3.73
N TYR A 64 5.53 -44.87 3.66
CA TYR A 64 5.97 -46.08 2.98
C TYR A 64 7.38 -46.50 3.44
N ASP A 65 7.79 -47.73 3.11
CA ASP A 65 9.17 -48.22 3.30
C ASP A 65 10.09 -47.77 2.14
N VAL A 66 11.21 -47.13 2.46
CA VAL A 66 12.18 -46.61 1.48
C VAL A 66 13.10 -47.71 0.93
N GLY A 67 13.18 -48.88 1.55
CA GLY A 67 14.09 -49.98 1.20
C GLY A 67 13.97 -50.53 -0.23
N GLY A 68 12.92 -50.15 -0.98
CA GLY A 68 12.72 -50.47 -2.39
C GLY A 68 13.05 -49.35 -3.39
N GLY A 69 13.47 -48.17 -2.94
CA GLY A 69 13.75 -47.02 -3.82
C GLY A 69 12.53 -46.36 -4.44
N SER A 70 11.33 -46.56 -3.88
CA SER A 70 10.06 -46.04 -4.39
C SER A 70 9.99 -44.51 -4.37
N LEU A 71 9.58 -43.92 -5.50
CA LEU A 71 9.28 -42.50 -5.63
C LEU A 71 7.76 -42.28 -5.69
N PRO A 72 7.18 -41.52 -4.74
CA PRO A 72 5.76 -41.22 -4.73
C PRO A 72 5.41 -40.05 -5.66
N SER A 73 4.20 -40.08 -6.19
CA SER A 73 3.53 -38.93 -6.82
C SER A 73 2.06 -38.90 -6.42
N VAL A 74 1.45 -37.72 -6.44
CA VAL A 74 0.07 -37.52 -6.00
C VAL A 74 -0.74 -36.87 -7.11
N ARG A 75 -1.93 -37.42 -7.36
CA ARG A 75 -2.95 -36.84 -8.25
C ARG A 75 -4.32 -36.99 -7.63
N ASP A 76 -5.32 -36.27 -8.13
CA ASP A 76 -6.72 -36.52 -7.81
C ASP A 76 -7.54 -36.74 -9.09
N SER A 77 -8.81 -37.13 -8.96
CA SER A 77 -9.69 -37.36 -10.12
C SER A 77 -10.16 -36.07 -10.81
N GLY A 78 -9.75 -34.89 -10.32
CA GLY A 78 -10.07 -33.58 -10.88
C GLY A 78 -8.87 -32.89 -11.53
N ASP A 79 -7.73 -33.59 -11.67
CA ASP A 79 -6.47 -33.12 -12.25
C ASP A 79 -5.85 -31.90 -11.52
N SER A 80 -5.99 -31.81 -10.20
CA SER A 80 -5.29 -30.78 -9.42
C SER A 80 -3.77 -31.02 -9.34
N SER A 81 -3.00 -29.94 -9.19
CA SER A 81 -1.53 -30.00 -9.10
C SER A 81 -1.04 -30.11 -7.65
N TYR A 82 -0.38 -31.22 -7.32
CA TYR A 82 0.19 -31.49 -5.99
C TYR A 82 1.70 -31.28 -5.98
N GLY A 83 2.20 -30.51 -5.01
CA GLY A 83 3.62 -30.29 -4.77
C GLY A 83 4.10 -30.96 -3.49
N PHE A 84 5.29 -31.57 -3.54
CA PHE A 84 6.02 -32.05 -2.37
C PHE A 84 6.40 -30.87 -1.46
N ARG A 85 6.24 -31.03 -0.14
CA ARG A 85 6.56 -29.99 0.85
C ARG A 85 7.70 -30.38 1.78
N ILE A 86 7.59 -31.54 2.42
CA ILE A 86 8.59 -32.01 3.36
C ILE A 86 8.49 -33.52 3.52
N GLY A 87 9.60 -34.17 3.89
CA GLY A 87 9.58 -35.56 4.28
C GLY A 87 10.81 -35.94 5.09
N LEU A 88 10.66 -36.97 5.92
CA LEU A 88 11.71 -37.47 6.80
C LEU A 88 11.69 -39.00 6.79
N THR A 89 12.86 -39.60 6.73
CA THR A 89 13.05 -41.06 6.83
C THR A 89 13.60 -41.40 8.20
N ASN A 90 12.97 -42.35 8.88
CA ASN A 90 13.51 -42.93 10.09
C ASN A 90 14.57 -43.99 9.73
N PRO A 91 15.83 -43.80 10.15
CA PRO A 91 16.90 -44.73 9.79
C PRO A 91 16.79 -46.10 10.48
N ALA A 92 16.08 -46.21 11.60
CA ALA A 92 15.92 -47.47 12.34
C ALA A 92 14.84 -48.37 11.72
N THR A 93 13.76 -47.78 11.21
CA THR A 93 12.61 -48.52 10.65
C THR A 93 12.56 -48.50 9.12
N HIS A 94 13.42 -47.72 8.46
CA HIS A 94 13.39 -47.41 7.01
C HIS A 94 12.08 -46.77 6.53
N ARG A 95 11.21 -46.36 7.46
CA ARG A 95 9.94 -45.72 7.14
C ARG A 95 10.14 -44.25 6.83
N ARG A 96 9.43 -43.76 5.82
CA ARG A 96 9.42 -42.36 5.45
C ARG A 96 8.02 -41.81 5.57
N ILE A 97 7.94 -40.58 6.06
CA ILE A 97 6.74 -39.76 6.00
C ILE A 97 6.98 -38.60 5.05
N GLU A 98 5.96 -38.26 4.26
CA GLU A 98 5.96 -37.11 3.38
C GLU A 98 4.67 -36.32 3.50
N ILE A 99 4.77 -35.00 3.34
CA ILE A 99 3.63 -34.11 3.13
C ILE A 99 3.70 -33.52 1.73
N TRP A 100 2.58 -33.66 1.03
CA TRP A 100 2.28 -33.03 -0.25
C TRP A 100 1.09 -32.09 -0.07
N SER A 101 0.95 -31.09 -0.93
CA SER A 101 -0.23 -30.22 -0.91
C SER A 101 -0.63 -29.76 -2.30
N ALA A 102 -1.91 -29.52 -2.51
CA ALA A 102 -2.45 -28.83 -3.68
C ALA A 102 -3.27 -27.61 -3.23
N ARG A 103 -3.07 -26.49 -3.93
CA ARG A 103 -3.79 -25.23 -3.71
C ARG A 103 -4.97 -25.13 -4.68
N ASN A 104 -6.10 -24.57 -4.25
CA ASN A 104 -7.27 -24.32 -5.11
C ASN A 104 -7.65 -25.54 -5.97
N VAL A 105 -7.81 -26.70 -5.32
CA VAL A 105 -8.07 -27.98 -6.01
C VAL A 105 -9.35 -27.92 -6.83
N ALA A 106 -9.44 -28.77 -7.84
CA ALA A 106 -10.70 -29.05 -8.52
C ALA A 106 -11.63 -29.90 -7.64
N ALA A 107 -12.90 -29.98 -8.01
CA ALA A 107 -13.82 -30.94 -7.40
C ALA A 107 -13.40 -32.37 -7.81
N SER A 108 -13.16 -33.23 -6.83
CA SER A 108 -12.67 -34.60 -7.01
C SER A 108 -13.41 -35.54 -6.06
N THR A 109 -13.40 -36.84 -6.37
CA THR A 109 -13.95 -37.89 -5.52
C THR A 109 -12.88 -38.82 -4.94
N GLN A 110 -11.62 -38.61 -5.33
CA GLN A 110 -10.52 -39.47 -4.95
C GLN A 110 -9.16 -38.77 -5.11
N VAL A 111 -8.26 -39.01 -4.17
CA VAL A 111 -6.83 -38.71 -4.29
C VAL A 111 -6.06 -40.01 -4.41
N THR A 112 -5.18 -40.12 -5.40
CA THR A 112 -4.36 -41.31 -5.67
C THR A 112 -2.89 -40.99 -5.47
N VAL A 113 -2.23 -41.78 -4.63
CA VAL A 113 -0.78 -41.80 -4.49
C VAL A 113 -0.22 -42.94 -5.33
N SER A 114 0.65 -42.64 -6.28
CA SER A 114 1.35 -43.62 -7.12
C SER A 114 2.79 -43.80 -6.65
N PHE A 115 3.33 -45.02 -6.73
CA PHE A 115 4.70 -45.34 -6.33
C PHE A 115 5.43 -46.07 -7.47
N THR A 116 6.62 -45.58 -7.82
CA THR A 116 7.47 -46.21 -8.85
C THR A 116 8.90 -46.37 -8.34
N PRO A 117 9.42 -47.61 -8.16
CA PRO A 117 8.71 -48.89 -8.15
C PRO A 117 7.66 -48.98 -7.02
N ALA A 118 6.80 -50.00 -7.06
CA ALA A 118 5.74 -50.22 -6.06
C ALA A 118 6.30 -50.20 -4.63
N ALA A 119 5.64 -49.48 -3.74
CA ALA A 119 6.10 -49.29 -2.37
C ALA A 119 5.61 -50.42 -1.45
N SER A 120 6.43 -50.80 -0.48
CA SER A 120 6.07 -51.77 0.56
C SER A 120 5.31 -51.10 1.68
N SER A 121 4.10 -51.61 1.91
CA SER A 121 3.14 -51.14 2.91
C SER A 121 2.97 -49.60 2.85
N PRO A 122 2.35 -49.05 1.79
CA PRO A 122 2.04 -47.63 1.77
C PRO A 122 0.74 -47.31 2.52
N ALA A 123 0.69 -46.15 3.15
CA ALA A 123 -0.52 -45.58 3.73
C ALA A 123 -0.57 -44.06 3.51
N ALA A 124 -1.79 -43.49 3.48
CA ALA A 124 -1.99 -42.08 3.25
C ALA A 124 -3.16 -41.51 4.06
N SER A 125 -3.02 -40.26 4.47
CA SER A 125 -4.08 -39.42 5.05
C SER A 125 -4.23 -38.16 4.19
N VAL A 126 -5.46 -37.81 3.86
CA VAL A 126 -5.79 -36.64 3.04
C VAL A 126 -6.70 -35.73 3.86
N LEU A 127 -6.34 -34.45 3.98
CA LEU A 127 -7.03 -33.45 4.78
C LEU A 127 -7.35 -32.24 3.91
N GLN A 128 -8.60 -31.76 3.95
CA GLN A 128 -9.06 -30.63 3.17
C GLN A 128 -9.37 -29.41 4.05
N TYR A 129 -8.98 -28.22 3.58
CA TYR A 129 -9.18 -26.95 4.26
C TYR A 129 -9.75 -25.89 3.32
N ALA A 130 -10.55 -24.97 3.85
CA ALA A 130 -11.06 -23.80 3.15
C ALA A 130 -10.43 -22.52 3.72
N GLY A 131 -10.23 -21.51 2.86
CA GLY A 131 -9.73 -20.18 3.28
C GLY A 131 -8.22 -20.04 3.43
N VAL A 132 -7.44 -20.98 2.88
CA VAL A 132 -5.96 -20.94 2.92
C VAL A 132 -5.43 -19.95 1.88
N ALA A 133 -4.70 -18.93 2.31
CA ALA A 133 -4.11 -17.94 1.41
C ALA A 133 -2.71 -18.31 0.92
N ALA A 134 -1.91 -18.96 1.76
CA ALA A 134 -0.59 -19.47 1.37
C ALA A 134 -0.25 -20.76 2.11
N VAL A 135 0.75 -21.49 1.60
CA VAL A 135 1.45 -22.52 2.37
C VAL A 135 2.68 -21.89 2.99
N GLY A 136 3.01 -22.27 4.21
CA GLY A 136 4.06 -21.65 5.01
C GLY A 136 5.21 -22.59 5.37
N SER A 137 5.72 -22.39 6.58
CA SER A 137 6.80 -23.14 7.20
C SER A 137 6.50 -24.64 7.24
N THR A 138 7.57 -25.44 7.26
CA THR A 138 7.49 -26.90 7.42
C THR A 138 8.36 -27.35 8.57
N GLY A 139 8.05 -28.52 9.14
CA GLY A 139 8.83 -29.14 10.20
C GLY A 139 8.88 -30.65 10.03
N SER A 140 9.89 -31.28 10.62
CA SER A 140 9.94 -32.74 10.76
C SER A 140 10.64 -33.14 12.04
N ALA A 141 10.26 -34.29 12.60
CA ALA A 141 10.85 -34.83 13.82
C ALA A 141 10.77 -36.36 13.83
N ALA A 142 11.62 -36.98 14.62
CA ALA A 142 11.56 -38.42 14.93
C ALA A 142 11.87 -38.62 16.41
N GLY A 143 11.37 -39.72 16.98
CA GLY A 143 11.60 -40.05 18.38
C GLY A 143 11.04 -41.43 18.75
N ASP A 144 11.05 -41.74 20.04
CA ASP A 144 10.65 -43.03 20.60
C ASP A 144 9.69 -42.89 21.81
N SER A 145 9.09 -41.72 21.99
CA SER A 145 8.22 -41.40 23.14
C SER A 145 6.76 -41.86 22.98
N ALA A 146 6.03 -41.96 24.10
CA ALA A 146 4.59 -42.29 24.10
C ALA A 146 3.68 -41.14 23.64
N ASN A 147 4.24 -39.95 23.42
CA ASN A 147 3.52 -38.73 23.01
C ASN A 147 4.26 -38.04 21.84
N PRO A 148 4.16 -38.57 20.61
CA PRO A 148 4.71 -37.91 19.43
C PRO A 148 4.18 -36.49 19.26
N SER A 149 5.07 -35.53 19.02
CA SER A 149 4.72 -34.11 18.87
C SER A 149 5.71 -33.40 17.96
N LEU A 150 5.21 -32.43 17.20
CA LEU A 150 5.99 -31.58 16.31
C LEU A 150 5.42 -30.16 16.32
N SER A 151 6.30 -29.18 16.54
CA SER A 151 5.95 -27.76 16.52
C SER A 151 6.46 -27.08 15.25
N VAL A 152 5.62 -26.22 14.68
CA VAL A 152 5.98 -25.31 13.59
C VAL A 152 5.65 -23.90 14.06
N THR A 153 6.58 -22.96 13.86
CA THR A 153 6.33 -21.54 14.14
C THR A 153 5.47 -20.96 13.03
N THR A 154 4.27 -20.52 13.37
CA THR A 154 3.37 -19.88 12.42
C THR A 154 3.74 -18.42 12.18
N GLN A 155 3.43 -17.93 10.98
CA GLN A 155 3.80 -16.61 10.47
C GLN A 155 2.67 -15.60 10.64
N ASP A 156 1.41 -16.05 10.58
CA ASP A 156 0.24 -15.21 10.75
C ASP A 156 -0.72 -15.74 11.85
N ASP A 157 -1.62 -14.88 12.29
CA ASP A 157 -2.69 -15.19 13.24
C ASP A 157 -3.71 -16.14 12.62
N ASN A 158 -4.19 -17.15 13.36
CA ASN A 158 -5.16 -18.16 12.89
C ASN A 158 -4.64 -19.09 11.79
N ASP A 159 -3.33 -19.21 11.64
CA ASP A 159 -2.72 -20.22 10.78
C ASP A 159 -2.96 -21.63 11.32
N PHE A 160 -3.03 -22.61 10.42
CA PHE A 160 -3.15 -24.02 10.76
C PHE A 160 -1.81 -24.72 10.59
N VAL A 161 -1.41 -25.55 11.54
CA VAL A 161 -0.32 -26.51 11.38
C VAL A 161 -0.95 -27.87 11.15
N VAL A 162 -0.68 -28.48 10.01
CA VAL A 162 -1.14 -29.83 9.66
C VAL A 162 0.03 -30.79 9.85
N GLY A 163 -0.10 -31.69 10.81
CA GLY A 163 0.89 -32.70 11.19
C GLY A 163 0.52 -34.08 10.66
N GLY A 164 1.51 -34.79 10.12
CA GLY A 164 1.47 -36.20 9.81
C GLY A 164 2.38 -36.97 10.76
N PHE A 165 1.91 -38.12 11.26
CA PHE A 165 2.72 -39.01 12.10
C PHE A 165 2.66 -40.44 11.58
N GLU A 166 3.81 -41.09 11.52
CA GLU A 166 3.95 -42.53 11.37
C GLU A 166 4.52 -43.11 12.67
N ILE A 167 3.91 -44.18 13.16
CA ILE A 167 4.18 -44.78 14.47
C ILE A 167 4.33 -46.28 14.32
N ASP A 168 5.47 -46.82 14.74
CA ASP A 168 5.81 -48.23 14.62
C ASP A 168 5.11 -49.09 15.68
N GLY A 169 4.55 -50.24 15.28
CA GLY A 169 4.08 -51.27 16.19
C GLY A 169 2.76 -51.00 16.95
N VAL A 170 2.05 -49.90 16.67
CA VAL A 170 0.90 -49.48 17.52
C VAL A 170 -0.42 -49.42 16.75
N PRO A 171 -1.51 -50.03 17.27
CA PRO A 171 -2.85 -49.99 16.65
C PRO A 171 -3.72 -48.81 17.12
N ALA A 172 -3.39 -48.17 18.25
CA ALA A 172 -4.17 -47.09 18.84
C ALA A 172 -3.42 -45.76 18.78
N VAL A 173 -4.06 -44.75 18.19
CA VAL A 173 -3.60 -43.36 18.15
C VAL A 173 -4.76 -42.48 18.59
N ASP A 174 -4.51 -41.70 19.63
CA ASP A 174 -5.47 -40.80 20.26
C ASP A 174 -4.98 -39.33 20.18
N PRO A 175 -5.90 -38.35 20.16
CA PRO A 175 -5.53 -36.94 20.10
C PRO A 175 -4.78 -36.50 21.37
N ASN A 176 -3.79 -35.62 21.22
CA ASN A 176 -3.05 -35.01 22.34
C ASN A 176 -2.99 -33.48 22.19
N GLN A 177 -2.36 -32.98 21.12
CA GLN A 177 -2.24 -31.56 20.82
C GLN A 177 -2.87 -31.23 19.48
N GLY A 178 -3.97 -30.48 19.52
CA GLY A 178 -4.82 -30.22 18.36
C GLY A 178 -5.89 -31.28 18.15
N SER A 179 -6.39 -31.38 16.93
CA SER A 179 -7.44 -32.31 16.52
C SER A 179 -6.85 -33.43 15.66
N LEU A 180 -7.07 -34.68 16.08
CA LEU A 180 -6.80 -35.85 15.24
C LEU A 180 -7.90 -35.96 14.17
N ARG A 181 -7.54 -35.88 12.89
CA ARG A 181 -8.50 -35.86 11.77
C ARG A 181 -8.66 -37.22 11.11
N THR A 182 -7.57 -37.96 10.97
CA THR A 182 -7.56 -39.28 10.32
C THR A 182 -6.60 -40.23 11.01
N LYS A 183 -6.86 -41.53 10.87
CA LYS A 183 -5.91 -42.59 11.19
C LYS A 183 -6.15 -43.79 10.31
N ALA A 184 -5.06 -44.43 9.88
CA ALA A 184 -5.09 -45.69 9.18
C ALA A 184 -3.92 -46.57 9.61
N GLN A 185 -4.06 -47.87 9.42
CA GLN A 185 -3.06 -48.85 9.81
C GLN A 185 -2.65 -49.67 8.58
N ALA A 186 -1.36 -49.78 8.33
CA ALA A 186 -0.81 -50.77 7.41
C ALA A 186 0.41 -51.40 8.04
N GLY A 187 0.66 -52.67 7.73
CA GLY A 187 1.90 -53.36 8.03
C GLY A 187 2.55 -53.22 9.39
N GLY A 188 1.73 -53.14 10.46
CA GLY A 188 2.21 -53.08 11.83
C GLY A 188 2.48 -51.66 12.34
N TYR A 189 2.30 -50.62 11.53
CA TYR A 189 2.43 -49.21 11.93
C TYR A 189 1.12 -48.46 11.67
N SER A 190 0.99 -47.30 12.31
CA SER A 190 -0.14 -46.38 12.14
C SER A 190 0.32 -45.11 11.45
N ILE A 191 -0.50 -44.60 10.53
CA ILE A 191 -0.41 -43.23 10.03
C ILE A 191 -1.59 -42.43 10.56
N CYS A 192 -1.35 -41.17 10.94
CA CYS A 192 -2.43 -40.25 11.22
C CYS A 192 -2.16 -38.84 10.69
N GLY A 193 -3.24 -38.13 10.38
CA GLY A 193 -3.24 -36.70 10.11
C GLY A 193 -3.91 -35.98 11.28
N ALA A 194 -3.23 -34.96 11.82
CA ALA A 194 -3.75 -34.09 12.86
C ALA A 194 -3.54 -32.63 12.44
N ASP A 195 -4.32 -31.72 13.02
CA ASP A 195 -4.11 -30.28 12.86
C ASP A 195 -4.20 -29.53 14.17
N ASN A 196 -3.60 -28.36 14.23
CA ASN A 196 -3.76 -27.43 15.34
C ASN A 196 -3.65 -25.99 14.84
N THR A 197 -4.17 -25.03 15.61
CA THR A 197 -4.13 -23.60 15.28
C THR A 197 -3.95 -22.78 16.55
N ALA A 198 -3.48 -21.54 16.39
CA ALA A 198 -3.41 -20.55 17.46
C ALA A 198 -3.97 -19.22 16.97
N ALA A 199 -4.62 -18.49 17.87
CA ALA A 199 -5.21 -17.18 17.57
C ALA A 199 -4.16 -16.12 17.19
N THR A 200 -2.89 -16.33 17.57
CA THR A 200 -1.77 -15.44 17.26
C THR A 200 -0.59 -16.22 16.69
N ALA A 201 0.18 -15.60 15.81
CA ALA A 201 1.44 -16.16 15.30
C ALA A 201 2.34 -16.66 16.45
N SER A 202 2.60 -17.97 16.51
CA SER A 202 3.27 -18.61 17.65
C SER A 202 3.83 -19.98 17.27
N SER A 203 4.55 -20.63 18.18
CA SER A 203 4.94 -22.02 18.00
C SER A 203 3.72 -22.92 18.25
N VAL A 204 3.17 -23.47 17.18
CA VAL A 204 1.97 -24.33 17.24
C VAL A 204 2.39 -25.79 17.13
N ALA A 205 2.05 -26.56 18.15
CA ALA A 205 2.37 -27.98 18.24
C ALA A 205 1.20 -28.85 17.80
N THR A 206 1.47 -29.82 16.92
CA THR A 206 0.56 -30.93 16.63
C THR A 206 1.11 -32.18 17.30
N GLY A 207 0.24 -33.01 17.85
CA GLY A 207 0.70 -34.21 18.55
C GLY A 207 -0.41 -35.21 18.84
N VAL A 208 0.01 -36.45 19.03
CA VAL A 208 -0.85 -37.59 19.34
C VAL A 208 -0.33 -38.33 20.58
N THR A 209 -1.14 -39.23 21.12
CA THR A 209 -0.76 -40.15 22.19
C THR A 209 -0.97 -41.58 21.71
N ILE A 210 0.02 -42.42 22.00
CA ILE A 210 0.08 -43.82 21.55
C ILE A 210 0.11 -44.83 22.72
N GLY A 211 0.07 -44.32 23.96
CA GLY A 211 -0.03 -45.10 25.20
C GLY A 211 1.23 -45.87 25.60
N THR A 212 2.03 -46.34 24.64
CA THR A 212 3.30 -47.05 24.84
C THR A 212 4.40 -46.40 24.02
N ALA A 213 5.56 -46.15 24.64
CA ALA A 213 6.73 -45.58 23.96
C ALA A 213 7.21 -46.52 22.84
N THR A 214 7.28 -46.00 21.62
CA THR A 214 7.74 -46.71 20.42
C THR A 214 8.27 -45.67 19.42
N THR A 215 8.98 -46.15 18.41
CA THR A 215 9.57 -45.32 17.36
C THR A 215 8.49 -44.63 16.50
N TRP A 216 8.70 -43.36 16.21
CA TRP A 216 7.84 -42.56 15.34
C TRP A 216 8.62 -41.57 14.49
N VAL A 217 8.02 -41.14 13.38
CA VAL A 217 8.50 -40.04 12.53
C VAL A 217 7.32 -39.15 12.13
N ALA A 218 7.57 -37.85 12.07
CA ALA A 218 6.54 -36.85 11.84
C ALA A 218 7.02 -35.77 10.86
N ALA A 219 6.06 -35.20 10.14
CA ALA A 219 6.23 -34.03 9.31
C ALA A 219 5.07 -33.07 9.54
N ALA A 220 5.28 -31.77 9.35
CA ALA A 220 4.23 -30.78 9.47
C ALA A 220 4.36 -29.69 8.40
N LEU A 221 3.21 -29.11 8.03
CA LEU A 221 3.07 -28.02 7.09
C LEU A 221 2.17 -26.95 7.70
N GLU A 222 2.60 -25.69 7.62
CA GLU A 222 1.77 -24.53 7.90
C GLU A 222 0.88 -24.19 6.70
N LEU A 223 -0.41 -23.95 6.98
CA LEU A 223 -1.38 -23.32 6.11
C LEU A 223 -1.63 -21.92 6.65
N ARG A 224 -1.36 -20.91 5.82
CA ARG A 224 -1.43 -19.50 6.18
C ARG A 224 -2.80 -18.92 5.88
N SER A 225 -3.37 -18.27 6.87
CA SER A 225 -4.65 -17.57 6.84
C SER A 225 -4.60 -16.38 5.88
N GLY A 226 -5.68 -16.21 5.12
CA GLY A 226 -5.87 -14.99 4.34
C GLY A 226 -6.21 -13.81 5.24
N ALA A 227 -5.85 -12.60 4.83
CA ALA A 227 -6.66 -11.45 5.23
C ALA A 227 -8.13 -11.80 4.92
N VAL A 228 -9.08 -11.43 5.79
CA VAL A 228 -10.53 -11.62 5.52
C VAL A 228 -10.77 -11.25 4.07
N THR A 229 -11.33 -12.17 3.25
CA THR A 229 -11.59 -11.93 1.83
C THR A 229 -12.36 -10.64 1.72
N GLY A 230 -11.64 -9.58 1.37
CA GLY A 230 -12.05 -8.25 1.70
C GLY A 230 -13.30 -7.86 0.93
N ILE A 231 -13.89 -6.75 1.36
CA ILE A 231 -14.78 -5.98 0.50
C ILE A 231 -14.10 -5.61 -0.84
N ILE A 232 -12.76 -5.67 -0.92
CA ILE A 232 -11.96 -5.47 -2.13
C ILE A 232 -11.46 -6.82 -2.68
N PRO A 233 -11.66 -7.14 -3.98
CA PRO A 233 -11.07 -8.31 -4.61
C PRO A 233 -9.53 -8.34 -4.51
N ALA A 234 -8.94 -9.54 -4.41
CA ALA A 234 -7.50 -9.69 -4.24
C ALA A 234 -6.67 -9.16 -5.42
N ASP A 235 -7.22 -9.21 -6.65
CA ASP A 235 -6.61 -8.60 -7.83
C ASP A 235 -6.66 -7.07 -7.79
N ARG A 236 -7.65 -6.47 -7.09
CA ARG A 236 -7.78 -5.02 -6.89
C ARG A 236 -7.00 -4.48 -5.68
N ALA A 237 -6.61 -5.36 -4.76
CA ALA A 237 -5.93 -4.98 -3.54
C ALA A 237 -4.41 -5.19 -3.62
N THR A 238 -3.70 -4.43 -2.79
CA THR A 238 -2.33 -4.75 -2.36
C THR A 238 -2.26 -4.69 -0.85
N THR A 239 -1.12 -5.05 -0.28
CA THR A 239 -0.88 -4.81 1.15
C THR A 239 -0.39 -3.37 1.35
N TRP A 240 -1.28 -2.48 1.79
CA TRP A 240 -0.90 -1.12 2.16
C TRP A 240 -0.23 -1.12 3.54
N LYS A 241 1.10 -0.94 3.56
CA LYS A 241 1.90 -0.76 4.78
C LYS A 241 2.72 0.53 4.66
N PRO A 242 2.05 1.68 4.52
CA PRO A 242 2.67 2.92 4.13
C PRO A 242 3.49 3.54 5.26
N GLY A 243 4.36 4.48 4.89
CA GLY A 243 5.14 5.31 5.79
C GLY A 243 6.23 4.56 6.55
N ILE A 244 6.82 5.28 7.51
CA ILE A 244 7.91 4.80 8.34
C ILE A 244 7.38 3.71 9.29
N PRO A 245 7.96 2.50 9.29
CA PRO A 245 7.63 1.48 10.28
C PRO A 245 7.81 2.01 11.71
N GLY A 246 6.76 1.96 12.52
CA GLY A 246 6.75 2.54 13.87
C GLY A 246 6.41 4.03 13.93
N GLY A 247 6.17 4.68 12.79
CA GLY A 247 5.80 6.09 12.68
C GLY A 247 6.99 7.05 12.58
N VAL A 248 6.69 8.34 12.43
CA VAL A 248 7.71 9.39 12.41
C VAL A 248 8.45 9.41 13.76
N PRO A 249 9.79 9.33 13.79
CA PRO A 249 10.55 9.38 15.03
C PRO A 249 10.22 10.63 15.86
N PRO A 250 10.04 10.52 17.19
CA PRO A 250 9.79 11.67 18.05
C PRO A 250 11.06 12.50 18.17
N SER A 251 11.16 13.47 17.28
CA SER A 251 12.32 14.32 17.09
C SER A 251 12.60 15.23 18.31
N ALA A 252 11.62 15.45 19.19
CA ALA A 252 11.80 16.09 20.50
C ALA A 252 12.81 15.34 21.41
N ASN A 253 13.07 14.06 21.14
CA ASN A 253 14.03 13.23 21.87
C ASN A 253 15.42 13.21 21.20
N MET A 254 15.59 13.84 20.04
CA MET A 254 16.87 13.90 19.34
C MET A 254 17.73 15.06 19.89
N PRO A 255 19.05 14.87 20.03
CA PRO A 255 19.93 15.95 20.47
C PRO A 255 19.99 17.06 19.40
N VAL A 256 20.08 18.31 19.86
CA VAL A 256 20.28 19.48 19.00
C VAL A 256 21.78 19.63 18.73
N CYS A 257 22.17 19.57 17.46
CA CYS A 257 23.57 19.71 17.03
C CYS A 257 23.96 21.18 16.79
N ALA A 258 22.99 22.01 16.40
CA ALA A 258 23.20 23.42 16.08
C ALA A 258 21.92 24.23 16.33
N ASN A 259 22.11 25.48 16.75
CA ASN A 259 21.05 26.49 16.82
C ASN A 259 21.37 27.61 15.83
N VAL A 260 20.44 27.96 14.95
CA VAL A 260 20.62 29.03 13.95
C VAL A 260 19.61 30.15 14.24
N SER A 261 20.08 31.39 14.38
CA SER A 261 19.25 32.55 14.73
C SER A 261 19.50 33.73 13.79
N PRO A 262 18.46 34.44 13.31
CA PRO A 262 18.63 35.71 12.60
C PRO A 262 18.80 36.88 13.60
N PRO A 263 19.47 37.99 13.23
CA PRO A 263 20.15 38.26 11.97
C PRO A 263 21.57 37.67 11.94
N LEU A 264 22.03 37.27 10.76
CA LEU A 264 23.36 36.71 10.55
C LEU A 264 24.22 37.73 9.77
N PRO A 265 25.24 38.33 10.41
CA PRO A 265 26.41 38.86 9.71
C PRO A 265 27.66 38.04 10.05
N PRO A 266 28.51 37.65 9.07
CA PRO A 266 28.46 37.99 7.64
C PRO A 266 27.73 36.98 6.73
N ASP A 267 27.32 35.81 7.22
CA ASP A 267 26.75 34.73 6.38
C ASP A 267 25.29 34.99 5.99
N SER A 268 24.89 34.61 4.76
CA SER A 268 23.47 34.61 4.39
C SER A 268 22.70 33.55 5.20
N PRO A 269 21.38 33.73 5.44
CA PRO A 269 20.56 32.72 6.09
C PRO A 269 20.69 31.32 5.47
N THR A 270 20.74 31.23 4.15
CA THR A 270 20.94 29.97 3.41
C THR A 270 22.27 29.31 3.80
N GLN A 271 23.37 30.06 3.77
CA GLN A 271 24.70 29.53 4.06
C GLN A 271 24.84 29.06 5.51
N ALA A 272 24.27 29.81 6.46
CA ALA A 272 24.32 29.45 7.87
C ALA A 272 23.53 28.17 8.16
N ILE A 273 22.32 28.05 7.58
CA ILE A 273 21.51 26.83 7.71
C ILE A 273 22.19 25.65 7.02
N GLN A 274 22.71 25.83 5.80
CA GLN A 274 23.41 24.77 5.08
C GLN A 274 24.64 24.27 5.84
N SER A 275 25.46 25.19 6.37
CA SER A 275 26.64 24.83 7.17
C SER A 275 26.27 24.07 8.44
N ALA A 276 25.15 24.43 9.08
CA ALA A 276 24.62 23.70 10.22
C ALA A 276 24.17 22.28 9.82
N LEU A 277 23.43 22.13 8.72
CA LEU A 277 23.00 20.82 8.20
C LEU A 277 24.19 19.92 7.83
N ASP A 278 25.19 20.48 7.15
CA ASP A 278 26.39 19.77 6.70
C ASP A 278 27.24 19.29 7.88
N SER A 279 27.33 20.07 8.96
CA SER A 279 28.09 19.71 10.17
C SER A 279 27.31 18.84 11.15
N CYS A 280 25.98 18.88 11.12
CA CYS A 280 25.11 18.14 12.04
C CYS A 280 25.26 16.61 11.88
N PRO A 281 25.54 15.84 12.95
CA PRO A 281 25.58 14.38 12.84
C PRO A 281 24.19 13.79 12.53
N ALA A 282 24.15 12.64 11.87
CA ALA A 282 22.89 11.93 11.62
C ALA A 282 22.20 11.54 12.95
N GLY A 283 20.86 11.56 12.96
CA GLY A 283 20.03 11.35 14.14
C GLY A 283 19.91 12.58 15.06
N GLN A 284 20.31 13.76 14.59
CA GLN A 284 20.29 15.01 15.37
C GLN A 284 19.49 16.11 14.66
N VAL A 285 19.27 17.22 15.38
CA VAL A 285 18.40 18.33 14.98
C VAL A 285 19.21 19.61 14.78
N VAL A 286 19.03 20.27 13.63
CA VAL A 286 19.33 21.69 13.46
C VAL A 286 18.10 22.48 13.88
N GLN A 287 18.22 23.22 14.98
CA GLN A 287 17.14 24.02 15.55
C GLN A 287 17.22 25.46 15.03
N LEU A 288 16.16 25.92 14.37
CA LEU A 288 16.01 27.30 13.96
C LEU A 288 15.30 28.09 15.06
N ALA A 289 15.75 29.33 15.30
CA ALA A 289 15.06 30.26 16.18
C ALA A 289 13.84 30.89 15.50
N ALA A 290 13.02 31.56 16.30
CA ALA A 290 11.91 32.34 15.78
C ALA A 290 12.42 33.51 14.91
N GLY A 291 11.70 33.81 13.84
CA GLY A 291 12.04 34.87 12.89
C GLY A 291 11.93 34.43 11.43
N THR A 292 12.23 35.37 10.54
CA THR A 292 12.22 35.15 9.09
C THR A 292 13.64 34.99 8.58
N PHE A 293 13.90 33.90 7.87
CA PHE A 293 15.13 33.61 7.14
C PHE A 293 14.84 33.79 5.65
N ASN A 294 15.41 34.83 5.06
CA ASN A 294 15.31 35.07 3.63
C ASN A 294 16.39 34.26 2.91
N LEU A 295 15.96 33.25 2.17
CA LEU A 295 16.82 32.37 1.41
C LEU A 295 17.13 32.98 0.04
N ASP A 296 18.40 32.99 -0.31
CA ASP A 296 18.93 33.38 -1.63
C ASP A 296 19.16 32.18 -2.56
N ASP A 297 19.03 30.95 -2.05
CA ASP A 297 19.03 29.69 -2.81
C ASP A 297 18.31 28.57 -2.00
N SER A 298 18.28 27.35 -2.54
CA SER A 298 17.77 26.14 -1.89
C SER A 298 18.69 25.69 -0.76
N ILE A 299 18.13 25.18 0.34
CA ILE A 299 18.89 24.38 1.32
C ILE A 299 18.69 22.89 1.09
N PHE A 300 19.74 22.10 1.30
CA PHE A 300 19.77 20.66 1.04
C PHE A 300 20.01 19.86 2.32
N ILE A 301 19.10 18.92 2.60
CA ILE A 301 19.24 17.92 3.66
C ILE A 301 19.70 16.61 3.01
N THR A 302 21.01 16.35 3.06
CA THR A 302 21.69 15.25 2.33
C THR A 302 21.97 14.01 3.17
N LYS A 303 21.51 13.98 4.42
CA LYS A 303 21.69 12.89 5.38
C LYS A 303 20.59 12.92 6.44
N GLY A 304 20.50 11.89 7.27
CA GLY A 304 19.45 11.73 8.29
C GLY A 304 19.52 12.76 9.42
N VAL A 305 19.19 14.02 9.12
CA VAL A 305 19.15 15.17 10.03
C VAL A 305 17.75 15.77 9.96
N VAL A 306 17.33 16.38 11.06
CA VAL A 306 16.05 17.10 11.14
C VAL A 306 16.31 18.60 11.15
N LEU A 307 15.65 19.34 10.26
CA LEU A 307 15.54 20.79 10.34
C LEU A 307 14.23 21.15 11.06
N ARG A 308 14.31 21.84 12.20
CA ARG A 308 13.14 22.17 13.01
C ARG A 308 13.01 23.67 13.27
N GLY A 309 11.81 24.21 13.09
CA GLY A 309 11.45 25.57 13.53
C GLY A 309 11.25 25.72 15.03
N ALA A 310 11.07 26.94 15.49
CA ALA A 310 10.88 27.23 16.91
C ALA A 310 9.46 26.85 17.40
N PRO A 311 9.31 26.36 18.65
CA PRO A 311 7.99 26.14 19.24
C PRO A 311 7.25 27.48 19.48
N PRO A 312 5.91 27.50 19.55
CA PRO A 312 5.01 26.33 19.63
C PRO A 312 4.47 25.82 18.28
N GLY A 313 4.90 26.34 17.13
CA GLY A 313 4.36 25.90 15.84
C GLY A 313 4.93 26.64 14.64
N PRO A 314 4.48 26.29 13.42
CA PRO A 314 5.13 26.71 12.17
C PRO A 314 5.20 28.23 11.97
N SER A 315 4.27 28.99 12.54
CA SER A 315 4.25 30.47 12.44
C SER A 315 5.45 31.16 13.09
N GLN A 316 6.22 30.48 13.95
CA GLN A 316 7.34 31.09 14.67
C GLN A 316 8.59 31.23 13.81
N THR A 317 8.84 30.30 12.90
CA THR A 317 10.02 30.28 12.03
C THR A 317 9.59 30.26 10.58
N ARG A 318 9.98 31.27 9.81
CA ARG A 318 9.60 31.42 8.40
C ARG A 318 10.83 31.31 7.51
N LEU A 319 10.85 30.35 6.60
CA LEU A 319 11.80 30.27 5.50
C LEU A 319 11.15 30.83 4.24
N VAL A 320 11.66 31.93 3.72
CA VAL A 320 11.09 32.59 2.54
C VAL A 320 12.15 32.71 1.47
N THR A 321 11.90 32.18 0.28
CA THR A 321 12.80 32.37 -0.86
C THR A 321 12.19 33.34 -1.88
N SER A 322 13.03 34.23 -2.40
CA SER A 322 12.73 35.01 -3.61
C SER A 322 13.60 34.57 -4.79
N ALA A 323 14.42 33.52 -4.60
CA ALA A 323 15.28 33.00 -5.64
C ALA A 323 14.44 32.34 -6.74
N GLN A 324 14.82 32.61 -7.99
CA GLN A 324 14.19 31.99 -9.15
C GLN A 324 14.71 30.56 -9.30
N ASN A 325 13.84 29.62 -9.67
CA ASN A 325 14.20 28.22 -9.89
C ASN A 325 14.82 27.52 -8.67
N ALA A 326 14.49 27.95 -7.45
CA ALA A 326 14.94 27.32 -6.21
C ALA A 326 13.74 26.89 -5.37
N ALA A 327 13.65 25.60 -5.02
CA ALA A 327 12.77 25.17 -3.94
C ALA A 327 13.43 25.58 -2.62
N PRO A 328 12.76 26.27 -1.69
CA PRO A 328 13.30 26.61 -0.38
C PRO A 328 14.03 25.45 0.29
N ILE A 329 13.43 24.26 0.27
CA ILE A 329 13.98 23.08 0.95
C ILE A 329 14.02 21.90 -0.03
N VAL A 330 15.16 21.21 -0.07
CA VAL A 330 15.34 19.93 -0.73
C VAL A 330 15.79 18.90 0.31
N ILE A 331 15.08 17.79 0.40
CA ILE A 331 15.51 16.59 1.14
C ILE A 331 15.94 15.54 0.11
N GLY A 332 17.20 15.11 0.20
CA GLY A 332 17.77 14.15 -0.74
C GLY A 332 18.27 14.78 -2.05
N THR A 333 18.12 14.05 -3.15
CA THR A 333 18.69 14.42 -4.45
C THR A 333 17.63 15.10 -5.31
N ARG A 334 17.84 16.37 -5.66
CA ARG A 334 17.01 17.08 -6.63
C ARG A 334 17.38 16.67 -8.06
N PHE A 335 16.37 16.48 -8.91
CA PHE A 335 16.53 16.12 -10.33
C PHE A 335 17.42 14.89 -10.57
N PHE A 336 17.33 13.89 -9.70
CA PHE A 336 18.06 12.64 -9.87
C PHE A 336 17.80 12.00 -11.24
N LYS A 337 18.75 11.19 -11.66
CA LYS A 337 18.76 10.36 -12.86
C LYS A 337 18.91 8.90 -12.46
N PHE A 338 19.17 8.05 -13.44
CA PHE A 338 19.33 6.62 -13.22
C PHE A 338 20.62 6.10 -13.81
N THR A 339 21.21 5.10 -13.15
CA THR A 339 22.32 4.33 -13.70
C THR A 339 21.86 3.52 -14.93
N GLN A 340 22.83 2.92 -15.63
CA GLN A 340 22.50 1.90 -16.62
C GLN A 340 21.65 0.79 -15.97
N PRO A 341 20.48 0.43 -16.54
CA PRO A 341 19.59 -0.57 -15.97
C PRO A 341 20.14 -1.99 -16.13
N THR A 342 19.69 -2.89 -15.26
CA THR A 342 19.90 -4.34 -15.39
C THR A 342 18.57 -5.03 -15.63
N ASN A 343 18.46 -5.81 -16.71
CA ASN A 343 17.24 -6.56 -17.01
C ASN A 343 16.91 -7.61 -15.94
N LEU A 344 15.62 -7.87 -15.74
CA LEU A 344 15.16 -9.06 -15.04
C LEU A 344 15.37 -10.30 -15.92
N ALA A 345 15.74 -11.42 -15.30
CA ALA A 345 15.90 -12.74 -15.92
C ALA A 345 14.63 -13.61 -15.81
N SER A 346 13.70 -13.25 -14.92
CA SER A 346 12.39 -13.87 -14.77
C SER A 346 11.37 -12.83 -14.32
N ASP A 347 10.09 -13.08 -14.60
CA ASP A 347 9.02 -12.17 -14.22
C ASP A 347 8.98 -11.96 -12.70
N ALA A 348 8.83 -10.71 -12.27
CA ALA A 348 8.54 -10.39 -10.88
C ALA A 348 7.03 -10.43 -10.66
N VAL A 349 6.57 -11.35 -9.81
CA VAL A 349 5.15 -11.61 -9.61
C VAL A 349 4.59 -10.70 -8.51
N LYS A 350 3.44 -10.04 -8.77
CA LYS A 350 2.70 -9.26 -7.77
C LYS A 350 2.57 -10.03 -6.45
N GLY A 351 2.80 -9.36 -5.32
CA GLY A 351 2.70 -9.93 -3.98
C GLY A 351 3.95 -10.70 -3.52
N THR A 352 4.89 -11.01 -4.42
CA THR A 352 6.20 -11.57 -4.05
C THR A 352 7.19 -10.45 -3.71
N ARG A 353 8.36 -10.81 -3.18
CA ARG A 353 9.41 -9.85 -2.75
C ARG A 353 10.72 -10.03 -3.51
N THR A 354 10.75 -10.82 -4.56
CA THR A 354 12.01 -11.27 -5.19
C THR A 354 12.03 -10.93 -6.67
N ALA A 355 13.11 -10.33 -7.14
CA ALA A 355 13.44 -10.23 -8.56
C ALA A 355 14.74 -10.98 -8.84
N VAL A 356 14.80 -11.65 -10.00
CA VAL A 356 16.03 -12.29 -10.48
C VAL A 356 16.56 -11.43 -11.62
N LEU A 357 17.80 -10.97 -11.52
CA LEU A 357 18.45 -10.15 -12.55
C LEU A 357 19.23 -11.03 -13.55
N THR A 358 19.47 -10.52 -14.76
CA THR A 358 20.30 -11.23 -15.75
C THR A 358 21.75 -11.34 -15.30
N SER A 359 22.29 -10.31 -14.65
CA SER A 359 23.62 -10.33 -14.02
C SER A 359 23.76 -9.20 -13.02
N VAL A 360 24.28 -9.49 -11.82
CA VAL A 360 24.81 -8.45 -10.91
C VAL A 360 26.32 -8.28 -11.02
N ALA A 361 26.99 -9.18 -11.76
CA ALA A 361 28.43 -9.12 -11.94
C ALA A 361 28.82 -7.88 -12.76
N GLY A 362 29.80 -7.12 -12.25
CA GLY A 362 30.31 -5.90 -12.90
C GLY A 362 29.64 -4.60 -12.43
N LEU A 363 28.55 -4.67 -11.65
CA LEU A 363 27.99 -3.48 -11.03
C LEU A 363 29.00 -2.87 -10.03
N THR A 364 29.28 -1.59 -10.22
CA THR A 364 30.24 -0.84 -9.39
C THR A 364 29.58 0.44 -8.88
N PRO A 365 29.39 0.60 -7.55
CA PRO A 365 29.58 -0.42 -6.50
C PRO A 365 28.63 -1.62 -6.68
N PRO A 366 28.86 -2.77 -6.04
CA PRO A 366 27.86 -3.84 -5.98
C PRO A 366 26.53 -3.35 -5.40
N LEU A 367 25.44 -4.08 -5.65
CA LEU A 367 24.16 -3.82 -4.98
C LEU A 367 24.33 -3.98 -3.47
N ALA A 368 23.78 -3.04 -2.70
CA ALA A 368 23.88 -3.05 -1.24
C ALA A 368 22.53 -3.30 -0.56
N VAL A 369 22.55 -3.97 0.60
CA VAL A 369 21.39 -4.04 1.48
C VAL A 369 21.02 -2.64 1.97
N GLY A 370 19.73 -2.32 1.94
CA GLY A 370 19.20 -0.99 2.23
C GLY A 370 19.28 -0.02 1.05
N GLU A 371 19.79 -0.40 -0.11
CA GLU A 371 19.77 0.49 -1.26
C GLU A 371 18.35 0.64 -1.83
N LEU A 372 17.94 1.87 -2.19
CA LEU A 372 16.73 2.06 -2.99
C LEU A 372 17.04 1.87 -4.47
N VAL A 373 16.13 1.19 -5.15
CA VAL A 373 16.17 0.96 -6.58
C VAL A 373 14.78 1.19 -7.18
N LEU A 374 14.73 1.45 -8.48
CA LEU A 374 13.50 1.50 -9.26
C LEU A 374 13.36 0.20 -10.06
N ILE A 375 12.24 -0.49 -9.91
CA ILE A 375 11.82 -1.52 -10.87
C ILE A 375 10.83 -0.88 -11.85
N ASP A 376 11.03 -1.06 -13.15
CA ASP A 376 10.11 -0.53 -14.14
C ASP A 376 9.98 -1.42 -15.38
N THR A 377 9.01 -1.09 -16.23
CA THR A 377 8.74 -1.80 -17.48
C THR A 377 8.37 -0.81 -18.58
N VAL A 378 8.57 -1.18 -19.85
CA VAL A 378 8.06 -0.34 -20.95
C VAL A 378 6.53 -0.31 -20.95
N THR A 379 5.98 0.74 -21.57
CA THR A 379 4.57 0.86 -21.96
C THR A 379 4.05 -0.49 -22.47
N ASN A 380 2.97 -0.99 -21.86
CA ASN A 380 2.37 -2.28 -22.20
C ASN A 380 0.83 -2.17 -22.25
N ALA A 381 0.14 -3.31 -22.26
CA ALA A 381 -1.33 -3.36 -22.38
C ALA A 381 -2.10 -2.68 -21.24
N LEU A 382 -1.45 -2.33 -20.12
CA LEU A 382 -2.06 -1.60 -19.00
C LEU A 382 -1.91 -0.08 -19.13
N THR A 383 -1.06 0.39 -20.04
CA THR A 383 -0.70 1.79 -20.22
C THR A 383 -1.48 2.41 -21.37
N GLU A 384 -2.23 3.47 -21.07
CA GLU A 384 -2.85 4.34 -22.06
C GLU A 384 -2.24 5.73 -21.95
N TRP A 385 -1.69 6.21 -23.06
CA TRP A 385 -1.16 7.56 -23.19
C TRP A 385 -2.22 8.48 -23.81
N SER A 386 -2.26 9.73 -23.35
CA SER A 386 -3.05 10.78 -23.99
C SER A 386 -2.63 10.96 -25.46
N PRO A 387 -3.54 11.35 -26.38
CA PRO A 387 -3.17 11.80 -27.72
C PRO A 387 -2.13 12.92 -27.74
N ASP A 388 -2.06 13.74 -26.68
CA ASP A 388 -1.06 14.81 -26.50
C ASP A 388 0.32 14.28 -26.08
N SER A 389 0.45 12.97 -25.84
CA SER A 389 1.70 12.27 -25.53
C SER A 389 1.93 11.10 -26.51
N PRO A 390 2.10 11.38 -27.82
CA PRO A 390 2.27 10.34 -28.82
C PRO A 390 3.61 9.59 -28.66
N PRO A 391 3.77 8.39 -29.24
CA PRO A 391 5.03 7.64 -29.16
C PRO A 391 6.23 8.46 -29.64
N GLY A 392 7.30 8.49 -28.84
CA GLY A 392 8.50 9.28 -29.10
C GLY A 392 8.48 10.71 -28.57
N ASP A 393 7.35 11.20 -28.04
CA ASP A 393 7.28 12.54 -27.44
C ASP A 393 8.00 12.61 -26.08
N VAL A 394 8.64 13.74 -25.80
CA VAL A 394 9.42 13.98 -24.57
C VAL A 394 8.58 13.91 -23.30
N SER A 395 7.26 14.17 -23.40
CA SER A 395 6.32 14.08 -22.27
C SER A 395 6.31 12.70 -21.62
N ARG A 396 6.62 11.66 -22.39
CA ARG A 396 6.70 10.27 -21.90
C ARG A 396 7.86 9.99 -20.94
N GLY A 397 8.73 10.98 -20.69
CA GLY A 397 9.82 10.92 -19.73
C GLY A 397 9.79 12.00 -18.64
N TRP A 398 8.70 12.78 -18.50
CA TRP A 398 8.67 13.88 -17.52
C TRP A 398 8.64 13.42 -16.06
N TYR A 399 7.97 12.31 -15.75
CA TYR A 399 7.74 11.83 -14.37
C TYR A 399 8.06 10.34 -14.17
N SER A 400 8.64 9.72 -15.19
CA SER A 400 9.10 8.34 -15.21
C SER A 400 10.35 8.25 -16.07
N ARG A 401 11.04 7.11 -16.09
CA ARG A 401 11.97 6.87 -17.21
C ARG A 401 11.18 6.87 -18.51
N PHE A 402 11.82 7.30 -19.59
CA PHE A 402 11.19 7.51 -20.89
C PHE A 402 10.44 6.26 -21.36
N ASP A 403 9.15 6.38 -21.65
CA ASP A 403 8.25 5.29 -22.08
C ASP A 403 8.04 4.16 -21.04
N ARG A 404 8.42 4.38 -19.76
CA ARG A 404 8.39 3.36 -18.69
C ARG A 404 7.60 3.80 -17.46
N PRO A 405 6.28 4.03 -17.58
CA PRO A 405 5.50 4.68 -16.54
C PRO A 405 5.05 3.72 -15.42
N ILE A 406 4.92 2.43 -15.71
CA ILE A 406 4.69 1.40 -14.67
C ILE A 406 6.04 1.16 -13.99
N SER A 407 6.14 1.64 -12.76
CA SER A 407 7.37 1.57 -11.98
C SER A 407 7.09 1.48 -10.48
N GLN A 408 8.04 0.98 -9.69
CA GLN A 408 7.92 0.88 -8.23
C GLN A 408 9.32 1.07 -7.61
N VAL A 409 9.45 2.03 -6.68
CA VAL A 409 10.65 2.17 -5.85
C VAL A 409 10.62 1.11 -4.75
N MET A 410 11.74 0.41 -4.58
CA MET A 410 11.88 -0.67 -3.60
C MET A 410 13.22 -0.61 -2.88
N GLU A 411 13.25 -1.06 -1.62
CA GLU A 411 14.47 -1.19 -0.84
C GLU A 411 14.97 -2.63 -0.81
N ILE A 412 16.26 -2.83 -1.08
CA ILE A 412 16.90 -4.15 -1.06
C ILE A 412 17.04 -4.66 0.39
N GLU A 413 16.46 -5.83 0.66
CA GLU A 413 16.64 -6.57 1.91
C GLU A 413 17.87 -7.50 1.84
N SER A 414 18.04 -8.23 0.73
CA SER A 414 19.19 -9.11 0.54
C SER A 414 19.52 -9.34 -0.93
N VAL A 415 20.78 -9.68 -1.20
CA VAL A 415 21.28 -10.05 -2.53
C VAL A 415 21.97 -11.42 -2.41
N SER A 416 21.51 -12.40 -3.18
CA SER A 416 22.07 -13.74 -3.24
C SER A 416 22.24 -14.19 -4.69
N GLY A 417 23.48 -14.18 -5.17
CA GLY A 417 23.76 -14.31 -6.60
C GLY A 417 23.05 -13.19 -7.38
N ASN A 418 22.29 -13.57 -8.41
CA ASN A 418 21.48 -12.63 -9.19
C ASN A 418 20.08 -12.36 -8.58
N THR A 419 19.74 -12.97 -7.45
CA THR A 419 18.42 -12.80 -6.83
C THR A 419 18.49 -11.67 -5.82
N VAL A 420 17.62 -10.67 -5.99
CA VAL A 420 17.42 -9.55 -5.09
C VAL A 420 16.09 -9.75 -4.35
N THR A 421 16.12 -9.68 -3.03
CA THR A 421 14.90 -9.70 -2.19
C THR A 421 14.67 -8.29 -1.64
N PHE A 422 13.43 -7.82 -1.63
CA PHE A 422 13.02 -6.47 -1.21
C PHE A 422 12.31 -6.48 0.14
N THR A 423 12.30 -5.34 0.84
CA THR A 423 11.61 -5.19 2.14
C THR A 423 10.08 -5.16 2.02
N THR A 424 9.55 -4.86 0.84
CA THR A 424 8.11 -4.82 0.52
C THR A 424 7.77 -5.68 -0.70
N PRO A 425 6.52 -6.14 -0.84
CA PRO A 425 6.11 -6.90 -2.01
C PRO A 425 5.93 -6.00 -3.24
N PHE A 426 6.04 -6.59 -4.41
CA PHE A 426 5.60 -6.00 -5.67
C PHE A 426 4.10 -5.69 -5.64
N HIS A 427 3.70 -4.43 -5.84
CA HIS A 427 2.29 -4.04 -5.87
C HIS A 427 1.64 -4.39 -7.23
N ILE A 428 2.45 -4.45 -8.28
CA ILE A 428 2.09 -4.89 -9.63
C ILE A 428 3.14 -5.88 -10.16
N GLY A 429 2.78 -6.71 -11.14
CA GLY A 429 3.74 -7.62 -11.77
C GLY A 429 4.61 -6.90 -12.80
N PHE A 430 5.87 -7.32 -12.93
CA PHE A 430 6.81 -6.84 -13.95
C PHE A 430 7.28 -8.01 -14.80
N ALA A 431 6.85 -8.04 -16.07
CA ALA A 431 7.16 -9.12 -16.98
C ALA A 431 8.45 -8.85 -17.77
N THR A 432 9.26 -9.88 -17.95
CA THR A 432 10.43 -9.87 -18.83
C THR A 432 10.08 -9.61 -20.29
N ALA A 433 8.88 -10.03 -20.72
CA ALA A 433 8.33 -9.73 -22.04
C ALA A 433 8.15 -8.22 -22.29
N ASP A 434 7.93 -7.44 -21.24
CA ASP A 434 7.80 -5.98 -21.28
C ASP A 434 9.14 -5.29 -20.93
N GLN A 435 10.26 -6.01 -21.06
CA GLN A 435 11.61 -5.53 -20.79
C GLN A 435 11.78 -5.02 -19.36
N ALA A 436 11.18 -5.69 -18.36
CA ALA A 436 11.32 -5.30 -16.96
C ALA A 436 12.79 -5.17 -16.53
N GLN A 437 13.11 -4.10 -15.79
CA GLN A 437 14.46 -3.72 -15.41
C GLN A 437 14.54 -3.23 -13.97
N LEU A 438 15.74 -3.35 -13.39
CA LEU A 438 16.16 -2.65 -12.18
C LEU A 438 17.10 -1.50 -12.57
N SER A 439 16.81 -0.30 -12.07
CA SER A 439 17.64 0.89 -12.16
C SER A 439 18.00 1.42 -10.78
N ARG A 440 19.19 1.99 -10.64
CA ARG A 440 19.67 2.63 -9.41
C ARG A 440 19.63 4.13 -9.59
N PHE A 441 19.51 4.88 -8.50
CA PHE A 441 19.53 6.34 -8.55
C PHE A 441 20.94 6.87 -8.85
N SER A 442 21.00 7.95 -9.62
CA SER A 442 22.20 8.63 -10.12
C SER A 442 21.93 10.15 -10.14
N ASP A 443 22.96 10.95 -10.37
CA ASP A 443 22.85 12.38 -10.72
C ASP A 443 22.89 12.60 -12.24
N ASP A 444 23.47 11.66 -12.99
CA ASP A 444 23.54 11.66 -14.46
C ASP A 444 22.94 10.38 -15.08
N ASP A 445 22.36 10.49 -16.28
CA ASP A 445 21.84 9.32 -17.01
C ASP A 445 22.98 8.37 -17.40
N GLY A 446 22.91 7.12 -16.92
CA GLY A 446 23.98 6.14 -17.07
C GLY A 446 25.18 6.38 -16.14
N GLY A 447 25.08 7.35 -15.23
CA GLY A 447 26.13 7.75 -14.30
C GLY A 447 26.35 6.80 -13.12
N PRO A 448 27.21 7.19 -12.16
CA PRO A 448 27.46 6.42 -10.95
C PRO A 448 26.26 6.48 -9.99
N VAL A 449 26.24 5.57 -9.03
CA VAL A 449 25.15 5.50 -8.04
C VAL A 449 25.24 6.68 -7.07
N VAL A 450 24.11 7.35 -6.85
CA VAL A 450 23.93 8.34 -5.78
C VAL A 450 23.11 7.70 -4.66
N PRO A 451 23.69 7.49 -3.46
CA PRO A 451 22.98 6.90 -2.34
C PRO A 451 21.75 7.72 -1.95
N SER A 452 20.64 7.04 -1.71
CA SER A 452 19.42 7.66 -1.20
C SER A 452 19.63 8.20 0.21
N VAL A 453 19.04 9.36 0.49
CA VAL A 453 18.96 9.87 1.86
C VAL A 453 18.01 8.98 2.67
N LYS A 454 18.29 8.84 3.96
CA LYS A 454 17.41 8.12 4.88
C LYS A 454 17.18 8.87 6.16
N SER A 455 15.97 8.77 6.70
CA SER A 455 15.62 9.26 8.04
C SER A 455 15.91 10.76 8.25
N ALA A 456 15.61 11.58 7.25
CA ALA A 456 15.72 13.04 7.30
C ALA A 456 14.33 13.68 7.42
N GLY A 457 14.27 14.83 8.08
CA GLY A 457 12.98 15.45 8.41
C GLY A 457 12.96 16.97 8.34
N VAL A 458 11.78 17.52 8.04
CA VAL A 458 11.47 18.94 8.22
C VAL A 458 10.24 19.11 9.09
N GLU A 459 10.34 19.97 10.08
CA GLU A 459 9.35 20.09 11.15
C GLU A 459 9.10 21.53 11.62
N ASP A 460 7.86 21.79 12.02
CA ASP A 460 7.46 22.93 12.85
C ASP A 460 7.87 24.31 12.28
N LEU A 461 7.79 24.49 10.96
CA LEU A 461 8.16 25.74 10.30
C LEU A 461 7.20 26.14 9.17
N TYR A 462 7.20 27.43 8.87
CA TYR A 462 6.56 28.01 7.70
C TYR A 462 7.55 28.11 6.54
N VAL A 463 7.09 27.82 5.32
CA VAL A 463 7.87 27.93 4.08
C VAL A 463 7.08 28.69 3.02
N ALA A 464 7.72 29.60 2.29
CA ALA A 464 7.11 30.27 1.15
C ALA A 464 8.06 30.60 -0.01
N GLY A 465 7.49 30.75 -1.20
CA GLY A 465 8.19 31.07 -2.45
C GLY A 465 8.40 29.84 -3.34
N GLY A 466 9.50 29.80 -4.09
CA GLY A 466 9.81 28.69 -4.99
C GLY A 466 9.19 28.84 -6.38
N SER A 467 9.47 30.00 -6.99
CA SER A 467 9.01 30.36 -8.34
C SER A 467 9.69 29.54 -9.45
N GLY A 468 9.03 29.45 -10.61
CA GLY A 468 9.56 28.73 -11.78
C GLY A 468 9.26 27.24 -11.74
N GLY A 469 8.12 26.85 -11.19
CA GLY A 469 7.66 25.46 -11.08
C GLY A 469 8.41 24.59 -10.08
N GLN A 470 9.12 25.18 -9.10
CA GLN A 470 9.96 24.41 -8.16
C GLN A 470 9.26 24.00 -6.88
N GLY A 471 8.22 24.72 -6.46
CA GLY A 471 7.50 24.39 -5.24
C GLY A 471 8.21 24.81 -3.95
N ASN A 472 7.68 24.40 -2.79
CA ASN A 472 8.28 24.75 -1.50
C ASN A 472 9.29 23.69 -1.00
N ILE A 473 8.87 22.42 -0.94
CA ILE A 473 9.64 21.33 -0.37
C ILE A 473 9.71 20.17 -1.36
N GLN A 474 10.92 19.83 -1.80
CA GLN A 474 11.16 18.66 -2.65
C GLN A 474 11.77 17.53 -1.82
N VAL A 475 11.18 16.35 -1.86
CA VAL A 475 11.74 15.12 -1.25
C VAL A 475 12.06 14.16 -2.38
N GLY A 476 13.34 14.05 -2.72
CA GLY A 476 13.81 13.30 -3.88
C GLY A 476 14.80 12.21 -3.49
N ASN A 477 14.68 10.99 -4.03
CA ASN A 477 15.60 9.88 -3.74
C ASN A 477 15.80 9.69 -2.21
N CYS A 478 14.70 9.60 -1.46
CA CYS A 478 14.73 9.40 -0.01
C CYS A 478 13.88 8.21 0.46
N ALA A 479 14.40 7.47 1.44
CA ALA A 479 13.65 6.49 2.23
C ALA A 479 13.37 7.00 3.65
N TYR A 480 12.18 6.74 4.18
CA TYR A 480 11.86 7.03 5.58
C TYR A 480 12.02 8.52 5.95
N CYS A 481 11.85 9.42 4.98
CA CYS A 481 11.89 10.86 5.22
C CYS A 481 10.53 11.37 5.71
N TRP A 482 10.50 12.55 6.34
CA TRP A 482 9.23 13.16 6.71
C TRP A 482 9.18 14.68 6.59
N VAL A 483 7.97 15.16 6.31
CA VAL A 483 7.58 16.56 6.40
C VAL A 483 6.40 16.62 7.36
N LYS A 484 6.54 17.36 8.46
CA LYS A 484 5.57 17.33 9.56
C LYS A 484 5.29 18.70 10.13
N ASN A 485 4.01 19.00 10.35
CA ASN A 485 3.57 20.24 11.01
C ASN A 485 4.20 21.49 10.36
N ILE A 486 4.20 21.53 9.02
CA ILE A 486 4.63 22.70 8.27
C ILE A 486 3.44 23.56 7.87
N GLU A 487 3.70 24.82 7.60
CA GLU A 487 2.81 25.70 6.84
C GLU A 487 3.51 26.05 5.52
N SER A 488 2.86 25.78 4.39
CA SER A 488 3.40 26.00 3.05
C SER A 488 2.50 26.99 2.32
N ASP A 489 3.10 28.04 1.77
CA ASP A 489 2.43 29.18 1.17
C ASP A 489 3.16 29.68 -0.08
N PHE A 490 2.41 30.30 -0.99
CA PHE A 490 2.93 31.06 -2.12
C PHE A 490 3.94 30.30 -2.99
N GLN A 491 3.63 29.05 -3.35
CA GLN A 491 4.43 28.19 -4.22
C GLN A 491 4.04 28.28 -5.70
N ASP A 492 4.99 28.07 -6.59
CA ASP A 492 4.76 27.76 -8.01
C ASP A 492 5.38 26.40 -8.32
N GLY A 493 4.58 25.41 -8.68
CA GLY A 493 4.91 23.99 -8.72
C GLY A 493 4.15 23.20 -7.65
N ALA A 494 4.72 22.07 -7.23
CA ALA A 494 4.18 21.26 -6.14
C ALA A 494 4.63 21.81 -4.78
N ALA A 495 3.70 22.09 -3.87
CA ALA A 495 4.05 22.59 -2.55
C ALA A 495 4.92 21.59 -1.77
N VAL A 496 4.56 20.30 -1.81
CA VAL A 496 5.40 19.19 -1.37
C VAL A 496 5.47 18.13 -2.47
N SER A 497 6.67 17.80 -2.95
CA SER A 497 6.88 16.70 -3.90
C SER A 497 7.56 15.49 -3.25
N LEU A 498 7.07 14.30 -3.60
CA LEU A 498 7.60 12.99 -3.23
C LEU A 498 8.07 12.27 -4.49
N ASP A 499 9.34 12.43 -4.82
CA ASP A 499 9.91 12.03 -6.11
C ASP A 499 10.89 10.86 -5.93
N GLY A 500 10.54 9.68 -6.45
CA GLY A 500 11.36 8.47 -6.25
C GLY A 500 11.56 8.12 -4.77
N THR A 501 10.53 8.33 -3.95
CA THR A 501 10.58 8.16 -2.50
C THR A 501 10.02 6.81 -2.06
N PHE A 502 10.50 6.34 -0.91
CA PHE A 502 10.04 5.09 -0.30
C PHE A 502 9.67 5.31 1.16
N ARG A 503 8.48 4.88 1.58
CA ARG A 503 8.07 4.89 3.00
C ARG A 503 8.22 6.26 3.70
N SER A 504 8.10 7.34 2.95
CA SER A 504 8.18 8.71 3.47
C SER A 504 6.81 9.20 3.93
N VAL A 505 6.80 10.21 4.81
CA VAL A 505 5.58 10.67 5.49
C VAL A 505 5.39 12.17 5.34
N LEU A 506 4.21 12.61 4.86
CA LEU A 506 3.75 13.99 4.98
C LEU A 506 2.57 14.03 5.95
N ARG A 507 2.68 14.76 7.06
CA ARG A 507 1.62 14.75 8.06
C ARG A 507 1.42 16.06 8.80
N ASP A 508 0.22 16.21 9.36
CA ASP A 508 -0.14 17.28 10.30
C ASP A 508 0.09 18.70 9.74
N SER A 509 0.15 18.87 8.41
CA SER A 509 0.61 20.10 7.76
C SER A 509 -0.52 20.91 7.14
N TYR A 510 -0.29 22.22 6.95
CA TYR A 510 -1.18 23.13 6.24
C TYR A 510 -0.51 23.63 4.96
N ILE A 511 -1.02 23.19 3.81
CA ILE A 511 -0.47 23.48 2.49
C ILE A 511 -1.49 24.35 1.75
N HIS A 512 -1.11 25.56 1.39
CA HIS A 512 -2.06 26.46 0.78
C HIS A 512 -1.48 27.52 -0.17
N SER A 513 -2.37 28.10 -0.98
CA SER A 513 -2.13 29.34 -1.73
C SER A 513 -0.97 29.28 -2.73
N THR A 514 -1.25 28.75 -3.92
CA THR A 514 -0.29 28.84 -5.04
C THR A 514 -0.18 30.26 -5.63
N GLN A 515 0.98 30.58 -6.22
CA GLN A 515 1.19 31.76 -7.06
C GLN A 515 0.41 31.69 -8.38
N THR A 516 0.18 30.47 -8.89
CA THR A 516 -0.29 30.21 -10.25
C THR A 516 -1.40 29.15 -10.22
N PRO A 517 -2.63 29.49 -9.78
CA PRO A 517 -3.76 28.55 -9.75
C PRO A 517 -4.31 28.38 -11.17
N ASN A 518 -3.47 27.86 -12.07
CA ASN A 518 -3.72 27.68 -13.49
C ASN A 518 -3.32 26.28 -13.94
N PRO A 519 -3.96 25.73 -14.98
CA PRO A 519 -3.49 24.53 -15.64
C PRO A 519 -2.05 24.70 -16.14
N GLY A 520 -1.26 23.62 -16.16
CA GLY A 520 0.08 23.62 -16.77
C GLY A 520 1.26 23.46 -15.80
N GLY A 521 1.03 23.03 -14.56
CA GLY A 521 2.13 22.57 -13.68
C GLY A 521 2.42 23.44 -12.46
N GLY A 522 1.91 24.67 -12.41
CA GLY A 522 2.29 25.68 -11.42
C GLY A 522 1.52 25.64 -10.09
N GLY A 523 0.37 24.98 -10.02
CA GLY A 523 -0.54 25.09 -8.87
C GLY A 523 -0.89 23.78 -8.19
N TYR A 524 0.10 22.97 -7.80
CA TYR A 524 -0.16 21.67 -7.16
C TYR A 524 0.15 21.69 -5.66
N GLY A 525 -0.68 21.00 -4.86
CA GLY A 525 -0.44 20.86 -3.43
C GLY A 525 0.59 19.79 -3.16
N ILE A 526 0.19 18.54 -3.36
CA ILE A 526 1.00 17.36 -3.06
C ILE A 526 1.25 16.61 -4.36
N SER A 527 2.49 16.21 -4.62
CA SER A 527 2.86 15.49 -5.84
C SER A 527 3.62 14.19 -5.54
N PHE A 528 3.38 13.17 -6.36
CA PHE A 528 4.18 11.95 -6.42
C PHE A 528 4.72 11.74 -7.83
N THR A 529 5.97 11.29 -7.95
CA THR A 529 6.59 10.96 -9.25
C THR A 529 7.57 9.80 -9.16
N PHE A 530 8.02 9.29 -10.31
CA PHE A 530 9.11 8.31 -10.45
C PHE A 530 8.95 7.06 -9.59
N GLY A 531 7.75 6.45 -9.63
CA GLY A 531 7.50 5.18 -8.95
C GLY A 531 7.51 5.28 -7.43
N SER A 532 7.40 6.48 -6.85
CA SER A 532 7.27 6.69 -5.40
C SER A 532 6.26 5.71 -4.81
N ALA A 533 6.68 4.96 -3.78
CA ALA A 533 5.94 3.80 -3.28
C ALA A 533 5.90 3.72 -1.76
N ASP A 534 4.84 3.09 -1.24
CA ASP A 534 4.61 2.88 0.19
C ASP A 534 4.67 4.17 1.05
N ASN A 535 4.40 5.36 0.49
CA ASN A 535 4.41 6.62 1.25
C ASN A 535 3.08 6.86 2.00
N LEU A 536 3.12 7.64 3.09
CA LEU A 536 1.95 7.98 3.89
C LEU A 536 1.73 9.50 3.91
N VAL A 537 0.57 9.95 3.44
CA VAL A 537 0.13 11.35 3.52
C VAL A 537 -1.10 11.40 4.40
N GLU A 538 -0.95 11.87 5.64
CA GLU A 538 -2.08 11.84 6.58
C GLU A 538 -2.30 13.09 7.41
N ASN A 539 -3.57 13.35 7.73
CA ASN A 539 -3.95 14.43 8.63
C ASN A 539 -3.45 15.80 8.15
N ASN A 540 -3.41 16.06 6.84
CA ASN A 540 -3.00 17.35 6.26
C ASN A 540 -4.20 18.17 5.80
N ILE A 541 -3.96 19.46 5.57
CA ILE A 541 -4.86 20.38 4.89
C ILE A 541 -4.20 20.78 3.57
N SER A 542 -4.90 20.63 2.44
CA SER A 542 -4.48 21.11 1.12
C SER A 542 -5.58 22.04 0.58
N TRP A 543 -5.29 23.33 0.47
CA TRP A 543 -6.31 24.34 0.17
C TRP A 543 -5.84 25.43 -0.81
N ASN A 544 -6.74 25.97 -1.65
CA ASN A 544 -6.48 27.12 -2.53
C ASN A 544 -5.35 26.88 -3.56
N MET A 545 -5.63 26.08 -4.58
CA MET A 545 -4.68 25.74 -5.64
C MET A 545 -5.36 25.25 -6.92
N ASN A 546 -4.61 24.98 -8.00
CA ASN A 546 -5.19 24.38 -9.21
C ASN A 546 -5.63 22.93 -8.96
N LYS A 547 -4.70 22.07 -8.54
CA LYS A 547 -5.01 20.71 -8.09
C LYS A 547 -4.50 20.47 -6.68
N VAL A 548 -5.38 20.01 -5.80
CA VAL A 548 -5.06 19.75 -4.38
C VAL A 548 -4.00 18.67 -4.19
N MET A 549 -3.89 17.77 -5.17
CA MET A 549 -2.82 16.80 -5.29
C MET A 549 -2.72 16.25 -6.72
N VAL A 550 -1.61 15.58 -7.06
CA VAL A 550 -1.43 14.80 -8.29
C VAL A 550 -0.55 13.57 -8.01
N MET A 551 -0.79 12.45 -8.70
CA MET A 551 0.08 11.27 -8.63
C MET A 551 0.54 10.90 -10.03
N ARG A 552 1.77 11.27 -10.36
CA ARG A 552 2.27 11.24 -11.73
C ARG A 552 3.22 10.05 -11.92
N ALA A 553 2.70 8.91 -12.38
CA ALA A 553 3.45 7.65 -12.51
C ALA A 553 4.04 7.19 -11.15
N SER A 554 3.19 7.18 -10.12
CA SER A 554 3.53 6.64 -8.80
C SER A 554 3.54 5.11 -8.80
N GLY A 555 4.23 4.52 -7.81
CA GLY A 555 4.55 3.09 -7.79
C GLY A 555 3.72 2.21 -6.86
N GLY A 556 2.63 2.74 -6.34
CA GLY A 556 1.69 1.98 -5.53
C GLY A 556 2.08 1.76 -4.07
N GLY A 557 1.09 1.28 -3.32
CA GLY A 557 1.21 1.13 -1.87
C GLY A 557 1.16 2.47 -1.12
N ASN A 558 1.06 3.61 -1.81
CA ASN A 558 0.92 4.90 -1.14
C ASN A 558 -0.50 5.03 -0.56
N VAL A 559 -0.57 5.71 0.57
CA VAL A 559 -1.83 5.97 1.28
C VAL A 559 -1.98 7.46 1.50
N ILE A 560 -3.12 7.97 1.04
CA ILE A 560 -3.60 9.32 1.27
C ILE A 560 -4.76 9.18 2.24
N GLY A 561 -4.50 9.44 3.53
CA GLY A 561 -5.40 9.11 4.63
C GLY A 561 -5.84 10.32 5.46
N TYR A 562 -7.13 10.51 5.71
CA TYR A 562 -7.62 11.46 6.71
C TYR A 562 -7.19 12.92 6.49
N ASN A 563 -7.05 13.35 5.23
CA ASN A 563 -6.73 14.73 4.86
C ASN A 563 -8.00 15.54 4.54
N TYR A 564 -7.92 16.85 4.69
CA TYR A 564 -8.92 17.81 4.22
C TYR A 564 -8.38 18.52 2.98
N MET A 565 -8.95 18.26 1.79
CA MET A 565 -8.43 18.72 0.50
C MET A 565 -9.48 19.47 -0.31
N GLN A 566 -9.34 20.79 -0.42
CA GLN A 566 -10.45 21.65 -0.81
C GLN A 566 -10.05 22.84 -1.71
N ASP A 567 -11.02 23.39 -2.42
CA ASP A 567 -10.91 24.61 -3.22
C ASP A 567 -9.86 24.51 -4.34
N GLY A 568 -10.00 23.49 -5.21
CA GLY A 568 -9.31 23.42 -6.50
C GLY A 568 -9.97 24.32 -7.55
N TRP A 569 -9.19 25.13 -8.27
CA TRP A 569 -9.75 26.15 -9.18
C TRP A 569 -8.79 26.69 -10.26
N ILE A 570 -9.31 27.52 -11.16
CA ILE A 570 -8.55 28.19 -12.22
C ILE A 570 -8.74 29.71 -12.11
N ASP A 571 -7.65 30.48 -12.15
CA ASP A 571 -7.69 31.93 -11.88
C ASP A 571 -8.53 32.73 -12.87
N PHE A 572 -8.49 32.35 -14.15
CA PHE A 572 -9.19 32.98 -15.26
C PHE A 572 -10.55 32.33 -15.53
N GLN A 573 -10.84 31.20 -14.88
CA GLN A 573 -12.12 30.49 -14.97
C GLN A 573 -12.59 30.04 -13.59
N PRO A 574 -12.87 30.99 -12.67
CA PRO A 574 -13.16 30.68 -11.26
C PRO A 574 -14.49 29.93 -11.05
N LEU A 575 -15.32 29.84 -12.10
CA LEU A 575 -16.52 29.01 -12.19
C LEU A 575 -16.24 27.51 -12.27
N TRP A 576 -15.06 27.14 -12.76
CA TRP A 576 -14.68 25.76 -13.03
C TRP A 576 -14.23 25.07 -11.75
N VAL A 577 -14.89 23.96 -11.43
CA VAL A 577 -14.48 23.06 -10.36
C VAL A 577 -13.43 22.09 -10.89
N GLU A 578 -12.20 22.26 -10.41
CA GLU A 578 -11.04 21.45 -10.83
C GLU A 578 -11.10 19.99 -10.35
N VAL A 579 -10.06 19.23 -10.63
CA VAL A 579 -9.85 17.90 -10.05
C VAL A 579 -9.42 18.03 -8.58
N GLY A 580 -10.14 17.34 -7.70
CA GLY A 580 -9.87 17.19 -6.28
C GLY A 580 -8.91 16.04 -6.01
N LEU A 581 -9.32 15.08 -5.18
CA LEU A 581 -8.55 13.86 -4.95
C LEU A 581 -8.38 13.09 -6.25
N ASN A 582 -7.14 12.69 -6.55
CA ASN A 582 -6.85 11.89 -7.74
C ASN A 582 -5.57 11.08 -7.58
N ALA A 583 -5.50 10.01 -8.36
CA ALA A 583 -4.26 9.30 -8.62
C ALA A 583 -3.93 9.40 -10.12
N SER A 584 -3.91 10.61 -10.68
CA SER A 584 -3.80 10.84 -12.12
C SER A 584 -2.82 11.98 -12.43
N HIS A 585 -2.92 12.51 -13.65
CA HIS A 585 -2.04 13.53 -14.22
C HIS A 585 -0.71 13.03 -14.81
N MET A 586 -0.51 11.70 -14.85
CA MET A 586 0.42 10.97 -15.71
C MET A 586 -0.06 9.52 -15.81
N THR A 587 0.35 8.79 -16.84
CA THR A 587 -0.14 7.42 -17.05
C THR A 587 0.38 6.42 -16.00
N THR A 588 -0.48 5.45 -15.67
CA THR A 588 -0.27 4.26 -14.83
C THR A 588 0.16 4.39 -13.35
N PRO A 589 -0.22 5.44 -12.59
CA PRO A 589 -0.37 5.29 -11.14
C PRO A 589 -1.21 4.05 -10.82
N HIS A 590 -0.80 3.29 -9.81
CA HIS A 590 -1.44 2.01 -9.50
C HIS A 590 -1.45 1.65 -8.04
N TYR A 591 -2.49 0.93 -7.58
CA TYR A 591 -2.59 0.42 -6.19
C TYR A 591 -2.44 1.50 -5.11
N GLU A 592 -2.94 2.69 -5.40
CA GLU A 592 -3.02 3.79 -4.42
C GLU A 592 -4.31 3.68 -3.61
N LEU A 593 -4.22 4.06 -2.32
CA LEU A 593 -5.35 4.07 -1.41
C LEU A 593 -5.66 5.49 -0.95
N PHE A 594 -6.91 5.90 -1.16
CA PHE A 594 -7.50 7.11 -0.61
C PHE A 594 -8.46 6.71 0.50
N GLU A 595 -8.13 7.00 1.75
CA GLU A 595 -8.93 6.58 2.90
C GLU A 595 -9.35 7.73 3.79
N GLY A 596 -10.63 7.87 4.10
CA GLY A 596 -11.06 8.78 5.17
C GLY A 596 -10.81 10.25 4.89
N ASN A 597 -10.59 10.68 3.64
CA ASN A 597 -10.37 12.08 3.31
C ASN A 597 -11.71 12.80 3.13
N GLU A 598 -11.67 14.12 3.25
CA GLU A 598 -12.73 15.01 2.78
C GLU A 598 -12.23 15.81 1.58
N SER A 599 -13.01 15.85 0.50
CA SER A 599 -12.72 16.67 -0.67
C SER A 599 -13.98 17.06 -1.43
N PHE A 600 -13.88 18.05 -2.32
CA PHE A 600 -14.99 18.49 -3.15
C PHE A 600 -15.34 17.49 -4.25
N ASN A 601 -14.37 16.72 -4.76
CA ASN A 601 -14.62 15.59 -5.65
C ASN A 601 -13.46 14.59 -5.59
N PHE A 602 -13.69 13.46 -6.23
CA PHE A 602 -12.62 12.57 -6.69
C PHE A 602 -12.70 12.50 -8.22
N ASP A 603 -11.60 12.73 -8.93
CA ASP A 603 -11.60 12.61 -10.39
C ASP A 603 -10.27 12.07 -10.93
N GLY A 604 -10.34 11.11 -11.86
CA GLY A 604 -9.20 10.66 -12.66
C GLY A 604 -9.16 11.38 -14.00
N ASP A 605 -8.34 12.43 -14.10
CA ASP A 605 -8.07 13.09 -15.38
C ASP A 605 -7.10 12.30 -16.26
N ASN A 606 -7.31 12.34 -17.57
CA ASN A 606 -6.45 11.67 -18.54
C ASN A 606 -5.50 12.65 -19.26
N THR A 607 -5.12 13.78 -18.65
CA THR A 607 -4.30 14.82 -19.31
C THR A 607 -3.09 14.20 -20.03
N TRP A 608 -2.43 13.24 -19.37
CA TRP A 608 -1.27 12.54 -19.90
C TRP A 608 -1.47 11.02 -20.04
N GLY A 609 -2.56 10.48 -19.53
CA GLY A 609 -2.90 9.05 -19.64
C GLY A 609 -3.73 8.52 -18.48
N ASN A 610 -3.95 7.21 -18.48
CA ASN A 610 -4.83 6.53 -17.52
C ASN A 610 -4.20 6.27 -16.15
N SER A 611 -5.00 5.83 -15.19
CA SER A 611 -4.55 5.19 -13.95
C SER A 611 -5.30 3.89 -13.71
N ILE A 612 -4.75 2.99 -12.90
CA ILE A 612 -5.24 1.61 -12.78
C ILE A 612 -5.26 1.11 -11.34
N TYR A 613 -6.18 0.22 -10.97
CA TYR A 613 -6.19 -0.44 -9.63
C TYR A 613 -6.20 0.54 -8.44
N ILE A 614 -6.94 1.65 -8.54
CA ILE A 614 -7.04 2.67 -7.47
C ILE A 614 -8.17 2.32 -6.50
N THR A 615 -7.93 2.48 -5.20
CA THR A 615 -8.92 2.24 -4.15
C THR A 615 -9.32 3.54 -3.46
N VAL A 616 -10.63 3.81 -3.41
CA VAL A 616 -11.22 4.97 -2.75
C VAL A 616 -12.18 4.47 -1.66
N PHE A 617 -11.76 4.60 -0.41
CA PHE A 617 -12.36 3.95 0.75
C PHE A 617 -12.79 4.94 1.83
N ARG A 618 -14.09 4.95 2.22
CA ARG A 618 -14.58 5.79 3.32
C ARG A 618 -14.23 7.28 3.23
N ASN A 619 -14.25 7.87 2.04
CA ASN A 619 -14.07 9.32 1.87
C ASN A 619 -15.42 10.05 1.89
N HIS A 620 -15.39 11.33 2.25
CA HIS A 620 -16.50 12.26 2.04
C HIS A 620 -16.18 13.15 0.84
N LEU A 621 -17.00 13.05 -0.21
CA LEU A 621 -16.86 13.80 -1.45
C LEU A 621 -18.02 14.78 -1.57
N THR A 622 -17.84 16.02 -1.13
CA THR A 622 -18.92 16.97 -0.86
C THR A 622 -19.66 17.45 -2.11
N THR A 623 -19.09 17.23 -3.30
CA THR A 623 -19.52 17.82 -4.58
C THR A 623 -19.50 19.33 -4.62
N HIS A 624 -18.95 20.02 -3.61
CA HIS A 624 -18.94 21.48 -3.51
C HIS A 624 -17.63 22.00 -2.90
N ARG A 625 -17.11 23.08 -3.48
CA ARG A 625 -15.98 23.82 -2.93
C ARG A 625 -16.41 24.63 -1.71
N ARG A 626 -15.50 24.82 -0.76
CA ARG A 626 -15.76 25.48 0.53
C ARG A 626 -15.91 26.98 0.38
N ALA A 627 -15.24 27.58 -0.60
CA ALA A 627 -15.41 28.98 -1.00
C ALA A 627 -15.33 29.98 0.18
N ILE A 628 -14.35 29.82 1.08
CA ILE A 628 -14.10 30.75 2.18
C ILE A 628 -13.15 31.88 1.78
N GLY A 629 -13.06 32.94 2.58
CA GLY A 629 -12.15 34.05 2.33
C GLY A 629 -10.68 33.60 2.23
N PRO A 630 -9.89 34.11 1.27
CA PRO A 630 -10.21 35.20 0.34
C PRO A 630 -10.97 34.76 -0.92
N LEU A 631 -11.08 33.46 -1.19
CA LEU A 631 -11.67 32.92 -2.43
C LEU A 631 -13.14 33.29 -2.62
N ALA A 632 -13.93 33.34 -1.54
CA ALA A 632 -15.34 33.77 -1.56
C ALA A 632 -15.59 35.11 -2.31
N ASN A 633 -14.57 35.98 -2.28
CA ASN A 633 -14.59 37.32 -2.84
C ASN A 633 -13.80 37.44 -4.14
N TYR A 634 -13.19 36.37 -4.62
CA TYR A 634 -12.41 36.39 -5.86
C TYR A 634 -13.34 36.55 -7.07
N SER A 635 -12.91 37.39 -8.01
CA SER A 635 -13.58 37.57 -9.30
C SER A 635 -12.57 37.84 -10.42
N PHE A 636 -12.86 37.32 -11.60
CA PHE A 636 -12.13 37.56 -12.83
C PHE A 636 -12.97 38.38 -13.81
N SER A 637 -12.40 39.46 -14.37
CA SER A 637 -13.06 40.29 -15.39
C SER A 637 -12.65 39.81 -16.78
N CYS A 638 -13.55 39.15 -17.52
CA CYS A 638 -13.25 38.60 -18.84
C CYS A 638 -13.29 39.63 -19.99
N GLY A 639 -13.67 40.88 -19.70
CA GLY A 639 -13.75 41.97 -20.68
C GLY A 639 -14.92 42.91 -20.40
N ILE A 640 -15.27 43.76 -21.37
CA ILE A 640 -16.34 44.77 -21.20
C ILE A 640 -17.69 44.08 -20.93
N GLY A 641 -18.17 44.19 -19.69
CA GLY A 641 -19.49 43.71 -19.26
C GLY A 641 -19.52 42.27 -18.74
N CYS A 642 -18.37 41.60 -18.59
CA CYS A 642 -18.27 40.21 -18.15
C CYS A 642 -17.50 40.09 -16.83
N THR A 643 -18.04 39.34 -15.88
CA THR A 643 -17.38 39.05 -14.59
C THR A 643 -17.73 37.63 -14.14
N PHE A 644 -16.70 36.85 -13.82
CA PHE A 644 -16.79 35.51 -13.24
C PHE A 644 -16.38 35.57 -11.78
N PHE A 645 -17.25 35.13 -10.89
CA PHE A 645 -16.95 35.01 -9.46
C PHE A 645 -16.49 33.59 -9.16
N TYR A 646 -15.77 33.42 -8.05
CA TYR A 646 -15.47 32.09 -7.51
C TYR A 646 -16.74 31.40 -7.01
N GLU A 647 -17.29 30.51 -7.83
CA GLU A 647 -18.58 29.85 -7.63
C GLU A 647 -18.58 28.50 -8.36
N ASP A 648 -19.36 27.53 -7.91
CA ASP A 648 -19.39 26.18 -8.52
C ASP A 648 -20.39 26.13 -9.68
N GLY A 649 -20.13 26.94 -10.70
CA GLY A 649 -21.01 27.09 -11.86
C GLY A 649 -20.76 26.09 -12.98
N GLN A 650 -19.60 25.44 -13.01
CA GLN A 650 -19.19 24.53 -14.10
C GLN A 650 -18.41 23.31 -13.57
N ASN A 651 -18.52 22.19 -14.28
CA ASN A 651 -17.77 20.95 -14.03
C ASN A 651 -17.95 20.39 -12.60
N ARG A 652 -19.11 20.61 -11.98
CA ARG A 652 -19.36 20.14 -10.61
C ARG A 652 -19.79 18.67 -10.63
N ARG A 653 -19.09 17.81 -9.89
CA ARG A 653 -19.30 16.35 -9.84
C ARG A 653 -18.85 15.76 -8.49
N GLY A 654 -19.35 14.59 -8.12
CA GLY A 654 -18.92 13.86 -6.92
C GLY A 654 -17.71 12.96 -7.18
N ILE A 655 -17.93 11.92 -7.98
CA ILE A 655 -16.89 11.01 -8.48
C ILE A 655 -16.92 11.07 -10.00
N ALA A 656 -15.76 11.29 -10.60
CA ALA A 656 -15.58 11.24 -12.04
C ALA A 656 -14.38 10.39 -12.44
N LEU A 657 -14.42 9.78 -13.61
CA LEU A 657 -13.30 9.07 -14.22
C LEU A 657 -13.35 9.27 -15.73
N THR A 658 -12.28 9.83 -16.30
CA THR A 658 -12.17 9.93 -17.76
C THR A 658 -11.95 8.54 -18.40
N SER A 659 -12.06 8.45 -19.73
CA SER A 659 -11.80 7.24 -20.51
C SER A 659 -10.39 6.69 -20.27
N GLY A 660 -10.26 5.37 -20.19
CA GLY A 660 -9.00 4.65 -19.93
C GLY A 660 -8.69 4.35 -18.45
N HIS A 661 -9.33 5.03 -17.49
CA HIS A 661 -9.16 4.76 -16.06
C HIS A 661 -9.84 3.46 -15.62
N GLN A 662 -9.07 2.39 -15.47
CA GLN A 662 -9.61 1.03 -15.29
C GLN A 662 -9.41 0.50 -13.87
N TRP A 663 -10.31 -0.40 -13.46
CA TRP A 663 -10.16 -1.18 -12.22
C TRP A 663 -10.17 -0.37 -10.92
N TYR A 664 -10.93 0.72 -10.88
CA TYR A 664 -11.15 1.50 -9.66
C TYR A 664 -12.12 0.78 -8.70
N THR A 665 -11.85 0.87 -7.40
CA THR A 665 -12.70 0.31 -6.35
C THR A 665 -13.14 1.42 -5.39
N PHE A 666 -14.43 1.76 -5.42
CA PHE A 666 -15.07 2.73 -4.54
C PHE A 666 -15.89 2.00 -3.49
N VAL A 667 -15.45 2.07 -2.23
CA VAL A 667 -16.10 1.35 -1.15
C VAL A 667 -16.35 2.26 0.05
N GLY A 668 -17.59 2.27 0.53
CA GLY A 668 -17.90 2.89 1.80
C GLY A 668 -17.86 4.43 1.83
N ASN A 669 -17.88 5.10 0.68
CA ASN A 669 -17.79 6.57 0.60
C ASN A 669 -19.15 7.24 0.87
N VAL A 670 -19.11 8.52 1.24
CA VAL A 670 -20.26 9.42 1.34
C VAL A 670 -20.12 10.49 0.26
N ILE A 671 -21.10 10.62 -0.62
CA ILE A 671 -21.05 11.52 -1.78
C ILE A 671 -22.17 12.57 -1.66
N GLY A 672 -21.82 13.83 -1.87
CA GLY A 672 -22.67 14.99 -1.65
C GLY A 672 -22.68 15.46 -0.19
N TYR A 673 -23.68 16.27 0.14
CA TYR A 673 -23.84 16.92 1.44
C TYR A 673 -25.31 16.99 1.82
N SER A 674 -25.61 17.16 3.11
CA SER A 674 -26.99 17.26 3.56
C SER A 674 -27.65 18.54 3.03
N GLY A 675 -28.89 18.43 2.53
CA GLY A 675 -29.63 19.59 2.04
C GLY A 675 -29.17 20.13 0.68
N MET A 676 -28.61 19.26 -0.18
CA MET A 676 -28.10 19.62 -1.51
C MET A 676 -29.03 20.58 -2.27
N SER A 677 -28.47 21.70 -2.70
CA SER A 677 -29.17 22.72 -3.47
C SER A 677 -28.19 23.43 -4.40
N ASN A 678 -28.69 23.96 -5.52
CA ASN A 678 -27.86 24.81 -6.37
C ASN A 678 -27.61 26.15 -5.66
N PRO A 679 -26.35 26.61 -5.53
CA PRO A 679 -26.08 27.93 -4.99
C PRO A 679 -26.59 29.00 -5.96
N PRO A 680 -27.03 30.18 -5.47
CA PRO A 680 -27.28 31.31 -6.34
C PRO A 680 -25.95 31.74 -6.99
N LEU A 681 -25.93 31.85 -8.31
CA LEU A 681 -24.75 32.27 -9.06
C LEU A 681 -24.82 33.76 -9.38
N ARG A 682 -23.69 34.47 -9.26
CA ARG A 682 -23.56 35.91 -9.56
C ARG A 682 -22.94 36.18 -10.93
N SER A 683 -22.26 35.20 -11.50
CA SER A 683 -21.45 35.34 -12.71
C SER A 683 -22.28 35.64 -13.97
N SER A 684 -21.68 36.36 -14.93
CA SER A 684 -22.37 36.83 -16.15
C SER A 684 -22.65 35.72 -17.18
N GLU A 685 -21.89 34.63 -17.15
CA GLU A 685 -22.15 33.40 -17.89
C GLU A 685 -22.10 32.23 -16.91
N THR A 686 -23.18 31.46 -16.84
CA THR A 686 -23.25 30.26 -15.98
C THR A 686 -23.80 29.13 -16.82
N ALA A 687 -23.29 27.90 -16.62
CA ALA A 687 -24.09 26.75 -17.02
C ALA A 687 -25.44 26.85 -16.31
N ASN A 688 -26.54 26.55 -17.01
CA ASN A 688 -27.82 26.41 -16.34
C ASN A 688 -27.69 25.23 -15.40
N LEU A 689 -27.43 25.45 -14.10
CA LEU A 689 -27.45 24.38 -13.11
C LEU A 689 -28.88 23.86 -13.00
N LEU A 690 -29.16 22.75 -13.70
CA LEU A 690 -30.47 22.13 -13.84
C LEU A 690 -30.85 21.30 -12.60
N GLY A 691 -29.86 20.73 -11.91
CA GLY A 691 -30.08 19.93 -10.71
C GLY A 691 -28.98 18.90 -10.46
N PHE A 692 -29.32 17.90 -9.66
CA PHE A 692 -28.44 16.78 -9.31
C PHE A 692 -28.94 15.50 -9.96
N GLU A 693 -28.03 14.57 -10.23
CA GLU A 693 -28.36 13.23 -10.67
C GLU A 693 -27.46 12.18 -10.04
N TYR A 694 -27.91 10.92 -10.07
CA TYR A 694 -27.13 9.81 -9.54
C TYR A 694 -25.93 9.52 -10.45
N GLU A 695 -26.18 9.30 -11.73
CA GLU A 695 -25.16 8.88 -12.69
C GLU A 695 -25.39 9.55 -14.03
N GLN A 696 -24.35 10.20 -14.56
CA GLN A 696 -24.36 10.83 -15.87
C GLN A 696 -23.79 9.89 -16.93
N THR A 697 -24.59 9.60 -17.95
CA THR A 697 -24.17 8.79 -19.11
C THR A 697 -24.18 9.56 -20.42
N ASN A 698 -24.79 10.74 -20.43
CA ASN A 698 -24.72 11.72 -21.51
C ASN A 698 -24.03 12.94 -20.92
N PHE A 699 -22.77 13.19 -21.29
CA PHE A 699 -21.91 14.17 -20.64
C PHE A 699 -22.24 15.60 -21.09
N THR A 700 -23.35 16.12 -20.56
CA THR A 700 -23.90 17.44 -20.87
C THR A 700 -23.80 18.36 -19.66
N ASP A 701 -23.54 19.64 -19.90
CA ASP A 701 -23.52 20.64 -18.83
C ASP A 701 -24.87 20.79 -18.13
N GLY A 702 -24.82 21.11 -16.83
CA GLY A 702 -25.96 21.58 -16.04
C GLY A 702 -26.49 20.60 -15.00
N MET A 703 -26.29 19.30 -15.18
CA MET A 703 -26.54 18.31 -14.11
C MET A 703 -25.28 18.11 -13.27
N ILE A 704 -25.46 17.87 -11.98
CA ILE A 704 -24.37 17.61 -11.03
C ILE A 704 -24.43 16.12 -10.65
N PRO A 705 -23.61 15.26 -11.27
CA PRO A 705 -23.66 13.83 -11.00
C PRO A 705 -22.93 13.43 -9.72
N MET A 706 -23.45 12.41 -9.04
CA MET A 706 -22.67 11.68 -8.03
C MET A 706 -21.62 10.78 -8.70
N TRP A 707 -21.92 10.27 -9.89
CA TRP A 707 -21.06 9.42 -10.70
C TRP A 707 -20.99 9.88 -12.16
N GLU A 708 -19.80 10.14 -12.67
CA GLU A 708 -19.54 10.47 -14.07
C GLU A 708 -18.39 9.58 -14.59
N LEU A 709 -18.74 8.45 -15.22
CA LEU A 709 -17.77 7.39 -15.51
C LEU A 709 -17.51 7.24 -17.00
N GLY A 710 -16.24 7.19 -17.38
CA GLY A 710 -15.80 6.88 -18.74
C GLY A 710 -15.97 8.02 -19.75
N TYR A 711 -16.09 9.27 -19.29
CA TYR A 711 -16.23 10.43 -20.17
C TYR A 711 -14.93 10.76 -20.91
N ASN A 712 -15.03 11.39 -22.07
CA ASN A 712 -13.90 11.68 -22.93
C ASN A 712 -13.77 13.20 -23.14
N PRO A 713 -12.86 13.90 -22.45
CA PRO A 713 -12.75 15.36 -22.57
C PRO A 713 -12.51 15.88 -24.00
N PRO A 714 -11.72 15.19 -24.86
CA PRO A 714 -11.64 15.53 -26.27
C PRO A 714 -12.96 15.44 -27.06
N ASN A 715 -13.92 14.61 -26.62
CA ASN A 715 -15.22 14.44 -27.26
C ASN A 715 -16.31 13.94 -26.29
N PHE A 716 -17.04 14.89 -25.69
CA PHE A 716 -18.12 14.62 -24.74
C PHE A 716 -19.37 13.97 -25.37
N ASP A 717 -19.49 13.93 -26.71
CA ASP A 717 -20.59 13.25 -27.41
C ASP A 717 -20.40 11.72 -27.47
N LEU A 718 -19.22 11.22 -27.08
CA LEU A 718 -18.96 9.77 -27.03
C LEU A 718 -19.70 9.12 -25.86
N PRO A 719 -20.19 7.88 -26.03
CA PRO A 719 -20.72 7.12 -24.91
C PRO A 719 -19.63 6.85 -23.87
N PRO A 720 -20.01 6.57 -22.61
CA PRO A 720 -19.09 6.13 -21.56
C PRO A 720 -18.15 5.02 -22.04
N ASP A 721 -16.84 5.15 -21.79
CA ASP A 721 -15.87 4.09 -22.08
C ASP A 721 -16.28 2.79 -21.37
N PRO A 722 -16.63 1.72 -22.12
CA PRO A 722 -17.12 0.48 -21.53
C PRO A 722 -16.05 -0.22 -20.67
N ARG A 723 -14.76 0.04 -20.89
CA ARG A 723 -13.68 -0.53 -20.06
C ARG A 723 -13.65 0.10 -18.68
N VAL A 724 -14.00 1.38 -18.57
CA VAL A 724 -14.12 2.06 -17.28
C VAL A 724 -15.35 1.52 -16.55
N THR A 725 -16.53 1.66 -17.17
CA THR A 725 -17.81 1.31 -16.51
C THR A 725 -17.92 -0.17 -16.15
N SER A 726 -17.34 -1.10 -16.93
CA SER A 726 -17.37 -2.53 -16.63
C SER A 726 -16.34 -3.00 -15.58
N THR A 727 -15.35 -2.18 -15.25
CA THR A 727 -14.26 -2.57 -14.34
C THR A 727 -14.29 -1.86 -12.99
N VAL A 728 -15.05 -0.79 -12.88
CA VAL A 728 -15.31 -0.08 -11.63
C VAL A 728 -16.13 -0.96 -10.69
N ILE A 729 -15.81 -0.89 -9.39
CA ILE A 729 -16.59 -1.50 -8.31
C ILE A 729 -17.15 -0.39 -7.42
N ARG A 730 -18.47 -0.38 -7.17
CA ARG A 730 -19.13 0.56 -6.25
C ARG A 730 -19.92 -0.19 -5.19
N ASP A 731 -19.40 -0.23 -3.96
CA ASP A 731 -20.05 -0.99 -2.88
C ASP A 731 -20.13 -0.24 -1.56
N GLY A 732 -21.32 -0.20 -0.99
CA GLY A 732 -21.55 0.42 0.31
C GLY A 732 -21.39 1.94 0.30
N ASN A 733 -21.49 2.58 -0.86
CA ASN A 733 -21.40 4.03 -0.97
C ASN A 733 -22.78 4.65 -0.68
N PHE A 734 -22.84 5.67 0.18
CA PHE A 734 -24.03 6.48 0.41
C PHE A 734 -23.95 7.76 -0.42
N ASP A 735 -25.04 8.16 -1.05
CA ASP A 735 -25.14 9.45 -1.72
C ASP A 735 -26.35 10.25 -1.25
N PHE A 736 -26.16 11.56 -1.07
CA PHE A 736 -27.21 12.47 -0.57
C PHE A 736 -28.30 12.79 -1.61
N PHE A 737 -28.06 12.48 -2.88
CA PHE A 737 -29.07 12.65 -3.93
C PHE A 737 -30.18 11.59 -3.82
N THR A 738 -29.81 10.31 -3.75
CA THR A 738 -30.75 9.20 -3.60
C THR A 738 -31.13 8.95 -2.14
N ASN A 739 -30.33 9.45 -1.18
CA ASN A 739 -30.44 9.15 0.25
C ASN A 739 -30.42 7.64 0.55
N THR A 740 -29.71 6.85 -0.27
CA THR A 740 -29.58 5.40 -0.10
C THR A 740 -28.13 4.96 -0.14
N VAL A 741 -27.87 3.80 0.47
CA VAL A 741 -26.59 3.09 0.27
C VAL A 741 -26.74 2.21 -0.96
N LYS A 742 -25.75 2.26 -1.87
CA LYS A 742 -25.73 1.48 -3.11
C LYS A 742 -24.63 0.43 -3.08
N TRP A 743 -24.94 -0.73 -3.66
CA TRP A 743 -24.04 -1.87 -3.80
C TRP A 743 -24.19 -2.47 -5.19
N ASP A 744 -23.09 -2.61 -5.93
CA ASP A 744 -23.04 -3.33 -7.20
C ASP A 744 -22.92 -4.85 -6.97
N ARG A 745 -22.37 -5.26 -5.82
CA ARG A 745 -22.20 -6.65 -5.39
C ARG A 745 -22.98 -6.93 -4.10
N PRO A 746 -23.16 -8.20 -3.68
CA PRO A 746 -23.85 -8.49 -2.41
C PRO A 746 -23.20 -7.78 -1.23
N GLU A 747 -24.02 -7.26 -0.32
CA GLU A 747 -23.58 -6.51 0.86
C GLU A 747 -22.58 -7.29 1.71
N ARG A 748 -21.58 -6.58 2.24
CA ARG A 748 -20.50 -7.14 3.07
C ARG A 748 -20.13 -6.17 4.18
N ALA A 749 -19.51 -6.68 5.24
CA ALA A 749 -18.92 -5.82 6.26
C ALA A 749 -17.85 -4.91 5.65
N ILE A 750 -17.94 -3.62 5.95
CA ILE A 750 -16.93 -2.62 5.57
C ILE A 750 -15.97 -2.48 6.76
N PRO A 751 -14.67 -2.82 6.64
CA PRO A 751 -13.73 -2.64 7.74
C PRO A 751 -13.58 -1.16 8.11
N ASN A 752 -13.04 -0.85 9.29
CA ASN A 752 -12.84 0.55 9.70
C ASN A 752 -11.75 1.24 8.87
N SER A 753 -10.73 0.48 8.46
CA SER A 753 -9.59 0.95 7.68
C SER A 753 -8.97 -0.24 6.91
N LEU A 754 -8.27 0.07 5.82
CA LEU A 754 -7.50 -0.89 5.03
C LEU A 754 -6.00 -0.87 5.36
N TYR A 755 -5.51 0.12 6.11
CA TYR A 755 -4.10 0.24 6.50
C TYR A 755 -3.87 0.43 8.01
N LEU A 756 -4.90 0.77 8.79
CA LEU A 756 -4.86 0.92 10.24
C LEU A 756 -5.68 -0.18 10.93
N THR A 757 -5.22 -0.62 12.09
CA THR A 757 -5.94 -1.58 12.96
C THR A 757 -6.64 -0.92 14.14
N SER A 758 -6.38 0.37 14.38
CA SER A 758 -6.94 1.15 15.49
C SER A 758 -6.98 2.64 15.13
N PRO A 759 -7.79 3.47 15.82
CA PRO A 759 -7.80 4.91 15.59
C PRO A 759 -6.38 5.50 15.71
N PRO A 760 -5.92 6.31 14.75
CA PRO A 760 -4.59 6.89 14.86
C PRO A 760 -4.61 8.03 15.91
N PRO A 761 -3.46 8.41 16.49
CA PRO A 761 -3.41 9.31 17.65
C PRO A 761 -4.12 10.67 17.48
N PHE A 762 -4.15 11.20 16.25
CA PHE A 762 -4.82 12.47 15.94
C PHE A 762 -6.35 12.39 15.94
N PHE A 763 -6.94 11.19 16.08
CA PHE A 763 -8.36 10.98 16.35
C PHE A 763 -8.71 10.96 17.85
N SER A 764 -7.77 11.27 18.75
CA SER A 764 -8.09 11.37 20.18
C SER A 764 -9.19 12.40 20.43
N GLY A 765 -10.33 11.96 20.97
CA GLY A 765 -11.53 12.80 21.19
C GLY A 765 -12.48 12.90 19.99
N TYR A 766 -12.23 12.15 18.91
CA TYR A 766 -13.04 12.08 17.70
C TYR A 766 -13.60 10.67 17.48
N THR A 767 -14.69 10.55 16.72
CA THR A 767 -15.22 9.26 16.27
C THR A 767 -14.36 8.72 15.13
N TRP A 768 -13.93 7.45 15.25
CA TRP A 768 -13.21 6.74 14.19
C TRP A 768 -13.90 5.39 13.85
N PRO A 769 -14.09 5.06 12.57
CA PRO A 769 -13.89 5.93 11.40
C PRO A 769 -14.91 7.08 11.39
N TRP A 770 -14.53 8.24 10.85
CA TRP A 770 -15.43 9.40 10.81
C TRP A 770 -16.42 9.37 9.64
N VAL A 771 -16.16 8.56 8.60
CA VAL A 771 -17.10 8.30 7.51
C VAL A 771 -17.74 6.93 7.72
N ASP A 772 -19.05 6.92 7.92
CA ASP A 772 -19.87 5.73 8.13
C ASP A 772 -21.13 5.76 7.25
N PRO A 773 -21.06 5.27 6.00
CA PRO A 773 -22.20 5.32 5.08
C PRO A 773 -23.38 4.44 5.54
N LEU A 774 -23.12 3.40 6.34
CA LEU A 774 -24.14 2.46 6.82
C LEU A 774 -24.84 2.95 8.10
N GLY A 775 -24.15 3.80 8.89
CA GLY A 775 -24.69 4.39 10.10
C GLY A 775 -25.80 5.41 9.86
N THR A 776 -26.54 5.78 10.91
CA THR A 776 -27.54 6.85 10.83
C THR A 776 -26.89 8.22 10.58
N THR A 777 -25.71 8.43 11.15
CA THR A 777 -24.84 9.58 10.91
C THR A 777 -23.79 9.20 9.88
N LYS A 778 -23.79 9.88 8.73
CA LYS A 778 -22.92 9.54 7.59
C LYS A 778 -21.49 10.01 7.77
N THR A 779 -21.33 11.19 8.36
CA THR A 779 -20.04 11.81 8.61
C THR A 779 -20.01 12.38 10.03
N TYR A 780 -18.91 12.15 10.72
CA TYR A 780 -18.55 12.76 11.99
C TYR A 780 -17.53 13.89 11.73
N ARG A 781 -16.75 14.29 12.72
CA ARG A 781 -15.74 15.34 12.55
C ARG A 781 -14.41 14.75 12.09
N LEU A 782 -13.83 15.34 11.05
CA LEU A 782 -12.46 15.07 10.58
C LEU A 782 -11.48 16.01 11.31
N PRO A 783 -10.47 15.50 12.03
CA PRO A 783 -9.48 16.34 12.73
C PRO A 783 -8.79 17.39 11.83
N ALA A 784 -8.44 17.04 10.59
CA ALA A 784 -7.83 17.98 9.65
C ALA A 784 -8.77 19.15 9.28
N ARG A 785 -10.06 18.87 9.08
CA ARG A 785 -11.09 19.90 8.83
C ARG A 785 -11.25 20.82 10.02
N ASP A 786 -11.35 20.28 11.24
CA ASP A 786 -11.49 21.12 12.44
C ASP A 786 -10.27 22.03 12.69
N ARG A 787 -9.06 21.56 12.32
CA ARG A 787 -7.87 22.42 12.31
C ARG A 787 -7.99 23.53 11.27
N PHE A 788 -8.46 23.22 10.08
CA PHE A 788 -8.70 24.22 9.03
C PHE A 788 -9.69 25.27 9.50
N ASP A 789 -10.86 24.86 10.02
CA ASP A 789 -11.87 25.78 10.53
C ASP A 789 -11.28 26.66 11.65
N ALA A 790 -10.48 26.12 12.56
CA ALA A 790 -9.80 26.91 13.60
C ALA A 790 -8.80 27.92 13.03
N ILE A 791 -8.00 27.54 12.03
CA ILE A 791 -7.06 28.44 11.33
C ILE A 791 -7.83 29.60 10.68
N GLN A 792 -9.00 29.31 10.11
CA GLN A 792 -9.85 30.27 9.40
C GLN A 792 -10.78 31.06 10.35
N GLY A 793 -10.73 30.80 11.66
CA GLY A 793 -11.58 31.46 12.65
C GLY A 793 -13.07 31.06 12.54
N LEU A 794 -13.37 29.90 11.96
CA LEU A 794 -14.71 29.35 11.78
C LEU A 794 -15.10 28.43 12.96
N PRO A 795 -16.41 28.25 13.24
CA PRO A 795 -16.87 27.25 14.21
C PRO A 795 -16.53 25.83 13.76
N GLN A 796 -15.85 25.06 14.61
CA GLN A 796 -15.53 23.65 14.34
C GLN A 796 -16.79 22.78 14.29
N GLY A 797 -16.84 21.84 13.35
CA GLY A 797 -17.99 20.96 13.14
C GLY A 797 -19.25 21.65 12.59
N GLY A 798 -19.11 22.86 12.02
CA GLY A 798 -20.19 23.50 11.28
C GLY A 798 -20.56 22.70 10.02
N ALA A 799 -21.84 22.73 9.63
CA ALA A 799 -22.28 22.17 8.35
C ALA A 799 -21.59 22.87 7.16
N ASP A 800 -21.45 22.15 6.05
CA ASP A 800 -20.90 22.67 4.78
C ASP A 800 -21.72 23.81 4.19
#